data_AF-A0A833WQP1-F1
#
_entry.id   AF-A0A833WQP1-F1
#
_cell.length_a   1.000
_cell.length_b   1.000
_cell.length_c   1.000
_cell.angle_alpha   90.00
_cell.angle_beta   90.00
_cell.angle_gamma   90.00
#
_symmetry.space_group_name_H-M   'P 1'
#
loop_
_entity.id
_entity.type
_entity.pdbx_description
1 polymer ?
#
loop_
_entity_poly.entity_id
_entity_poly.type
_entity_poly.pdbx_seq_one_letter_code
_entity_poly.pdbx_strand_id
1 'polypeptide(L)'
;MTTDPVALLPTDVESRERIPGSPLVPGGVSWSEDGRLAVVSDSSVLVATFRSRELEMFQPGGPAVSKDFVFLPEHPVNEHVPVAIPPVIESLDSGLPRASTTYFLLNEGDRHQHNPKELSLSKNTGAAFIAAVWGPRGSGPSSSCALLAITASSRLSLHFPPSFHMNWNEVAVFSEDLFKFFESKSFRLGPSHDERLNTPPPSTAMAAPRGDKSGKKNKKRKMDPADGYLAMNSVAEYTHRCAMMSTLTVAWSPFMVTADKQSTTSLIAFSGRKVSTIWAYAYPSFVAGQHVEPFLSSAPAAWIDTEKYGWVSTSTWQQMHRHGTAYATRGDLGLALGTSEGNVLIATVPVRVSATDDSPQELAVDRVIVSPHSQPVFGLCMGSRWTFSNSPTNGLIVASGSTISVWNLKKKKQAQPNAKWKAHDGNVTGLDTNYFGDTIISAAVDGTIKVWEKTTGKLLHSSDATPTDDGNSEDTVISTSTTSKYPVFGLAMSPSSAQLACVFIIPPASRPNRKSQADVSYSRVSSSLEYIPSPWVKTPDQLVDVVCRILDESQSVSSFMDVVWFCYNDNAAVMSLNGSTDLAIPALLNKINGEPSDSEVLARQPIYLHLCEELEKRYYESTQASSSTANGGRPPIPLYLQASLLLRSAITPAEHQIAAQNAALAKIRRTLSVYWAERCLTALVAASKKAEKSLRDYLESSTSEKTSALVMADFLSVQDPLAQRSEALVTHIYDQLDSPVHVATWIAHVKTKANASTEDQPAEEPAVAGAVYTPPSRETCFICEKSVPFGELEIVCGSGHTLERCFLSFCCISAMDVWKCMGCGVSASEIDLSSGTSPFYLLDLEERDDKEIATPAASRMKIICRLCGSYCSFSKY
;
A
#
# COMPACT_ATOMS: atom_id res chain seq x y z
N MET A 1 -11.36 11.63 -39.29
CA MET A 1 -10.69 11.40 -38.00
C MET A 1 -10.06 10.03 -38.10
N THR A 2 -8.75 9.97 -38.32
CA THR A 2 -7.99 8.72 -38.28
C THR A 2 -8.08 8.19 -36.86
N THR A 3 -8.88 7.14 -36.64
CA THR A 3 -8.91 6.44 -35.36
C THR A 3 -7.59 5.70 -35.24
N ASP A 4 -6.71 6.16 -34.36
CA ASP A 4 -5.51 5.39 -34.01
C ASP A 4 -5.95 3.96 -33.64
N PRO A 5 -5.23 2.93 -34.10
CA PRO A 5 -5.59 1.57 -33.81
C PRO A 5 -5.56 1.28 -32.30
N VAL A 6 -6.51 0.47 -31.84
CA VAL A 6 -6.53 -0.04 -30.45
C VAL A 6 -5.40 -1.06 -30.32
N ALA A 7 -4.47 -0.83 -29.40
CA ALA A 7 -3.32 -1.71 -29.22
C ALA A 7 -3.66 -2.95 -28.36
N LEU A 8 -3.09 -4.09 -28.70
CA LEU A 8 -3.23 -5.33 -27.92
C LEU A 8 -2.57 -5.19 -26.53
N LEU A 9 -3.30 -5.60 -25.49
CA LEU A 9 -2.76 -5.78 -24.16
C LEU A 9 -2.12 -7.19 -24.07
N PRO A 10 -0.82 -7.31 -23.74
CA PRO A 10 -0.15 -8.60 -23.69
C PRO A 10 -0.68 -9.43 -22.51
N THR A 11 -1.40 -10.50 -22.79
CA THR A 11 -1.84 -11.48 -21.79
C THR A 11 -1.08 -12.78 -22.00
N ASP A 12 -0.47 -13.31 -20.94
CA ASP A 12 0.27 -14.57 -20.99
C ASP A 12 -0.54 -15.66 -20.28
N VAL A 13 -1.27 -16.44 -21.08
CA VAL A 13 -2.13 -17.52 -20.60
C VAL A 13 -1.33 -18.69 -20.00
N GLU A 14 -0.06 -18.86 -20.36
CA GLU A 14 0.78 -19.96 -19.89
C GLU A 14 1.35 -19.71 -18.49
N SER A 15 1.54 -18.44 -18.11
CA SER A 15 2.05 -18.02 -16.79
C SER A 15 1.01 -18.07 -15.65
N ARG A 16 -0.17 -18.63 -15.91
CA ARG A 16 -1.31 -18.60 -14.99
C ARG A 16 -1.09 -19.43 -13.74
N GLU A 17 -1.07 -18.72 -12.61
CA GLU A 17 -1.05 -19.37 -11.31
C GLU A 17 -2.45 -19.84 -10.94
N ARG A 18 -2.57 -21.06 -10.38
CA ARG A 18 -3.84 -21.59 -9.88
C ARG A 18 -4.03 -21.26 -8.41
N ILE A 19 -5.16 -20.63 -8.07
CA ILE A 19 -5.56 -20.35 -6.69
C ILE A 19 -6.62 -21.38 -6.25
N PRO A 20 -6.49 -21.97 -5.04
CA PRO A 20 -7.54 -22.79 -4.46
C PRO A 20 -8.77 -21.94 -4.12
N GLY A 21 -9.96 -22.38 -4.52
CA GLY A 21 -11.21 -21.67 -4.27
C GLY A 21 -11.57 -20.65 -5.35
N SER A 22 -12.72 -20.00 -5.16
CA SER A 22 -13.27 -19.03 -6.10
C SER A 22 -13.70 -17.74 -5.41
N PRO A 23 -13.45 -16.55 -5.99
CA PRO A 23 -13.98 -15.31 -5.46
C PRO A 23 -15.52 -15.35 -5.51
N LEU A 24 -16.16 -15.01 -4.38
CA LEU A 24 -17.62 -14.95 -4.29
C LEU A 24 -18.20 -13.65 -4.84
N VAL A 25 -17.44 -12.56 -4.76
CA VAL A 25 -17.83 -11.20 -5.15
C VAL A 25 -16.76 -10.63 -6.08
N PRO A 26 -17.14 -9.82 -7.08
CA PRO A 26 -16.16 -9.08 -7.89
C PRO A 26 -15.27 -8.15 -7.05
N GLY A 27 -14.05 -7.89 -7.49
CA GLY A 27 -13.14 -6.93 -6.84
C GLY A 27 -12.30 -7.50 -5.68
N GLY A 28 -12.17 -8.82 -5.59
CA GLY A 28 -11.40 -9.51 -4.54
C GLY A 28 -9.87 -9.48 -4.70
N VAL A 29 -9.31 -8.50 -5.42
CA VAL A 29 -7.85 -8.40 -5.66
C VAL A 29 -7.41 -6.99 -5.34
N SER A 30 -6.33 -6.83 -4.58
CA SER A 30 -5.80 -5.50 -4.25
C SER A 30 -4.30 -5.51 -3.95
N TRP A 31 -3.62 -4.43 -4.35
CA TRP A 31 -2.22 -4.19 -4.03
C TRP A 31 -2.09 -3.28 -2.81
N SER A 32 -1.16 -3.63 -1.93
CA SER A 32 -0.76 -2.81 -0.79
C SER A 32 0.27 -1.76 -1.20
N GLU A 33 0.41 -0.72 -0.37
CA GLU A 33 1.41 0.35 -0.61
C GLU A 33 2.86 -0.11 -0.47
N ASP A 34 3.10 -1.24 0.22
CA ASP A 34 4.41 -1.86 0.40
C ASP A 34 4.69 -2.98 -0.62
N GLY A 35 3.83 -3.16 -1.64
CA GLY A 35 4.07 -4.05 -2.79
C GLY A 35 3.65 -5.51 -2.58
N ARG A 36 2.68 -5.77 -1.69
CA ARG A 36 2.06 -7.08 -1.47
C ARG A 36 0.73 -7.14 -2.20
N LEU A 37 0.37 -8.33 -2.67
CA LEU A 37 -0.91 -8.59 -3.34
C LEU A 37 -1.80 -9.42 -2.43
N ALA A 38 -3.05 -9.01 -2.23
CA ALA A 38 -4.09 -9.83 -1.61
C ALA A 38 -5.06 -10.33 -2.68
N VAL A 39 -5.41 -11.61 -2.62
CA VAL A 39 -6.44 -12.24 -3.45
C VAL A 39 -7.42 -13.00 -2.56
N VAL A 40 -8.68 -12.59 -2.61
CA VAL A 40 -9.77 -13.17 -1.82
C VAL A 40 -10.38 -14.34 -2.58
N SER A 41 -10.40 -15.49 -1.93
CA SER A 41 -11.19 -16.65 -2.31
C SER A 41 -12.28 -16.90 -1.26
N ASP A 42 -13.26 -17.73 -1.59
CA ASP A 42 -14.28 -18.18 -0.64
C ASP A 42 -13.69 -18.76 0.65
N SER A 43 -12.59 -19.51 0.57
CA SER A 43 -12.02 -20.23 1.72
C SER A 43 -10.86 -19.51 2.43
N SER A 44 -10.15 -18.61 1.74
CA SER A 44 -8.92 -17.99 2.24
C SER A 44 -8.61 -16.68 1.54
N VAL A 45 -7.76 -15.85 2.15
CA VAL A 45 -7.14 -14.70 1.48
C VAL A 45 -5.68 -15.04 1.21
N LEU A 46 -5.32 -15.24 -0.05
CA LEU A 46 -3.93 -15.38 -0.48
C LEU A 46 -3.23 -14.04 -0.36
N VAL A 47 -2.06 -14.01 0.28
CA VAL A 47 -1.17 -12.86 0.30
C VAL A 47 0.16 -13.23 -0.37
N ALA A 48 0.45 -12.61 -1.51
CA ALA A 48 1.74 -12.74 -2.19
C ALA A 48 2.63 -11.55 -1.82
N THR A 49 3.81 -11.84 -1.28
CA THR A 49 4.83 -10.86 -0.93
C THR A 49 6.06 -11.08 -1.79
N PHE A 50 6.45 -10.05 -2.53
CA PHE A 50 7.72 -10.04 -3.25
C PHE A 50 8.84 -9.62 -2.30
N ARG A 51 9.77 -10.54 -2.07
CA ARG A 51 10.94 -10.38 -1.20
C ARG A 51 10.61 -10.05 0.25
N SER A 52 10.73 -11.05 1.13
CA SER A 52 10.87 -10.81 2.56
C SER A 52 12.34 -10.81 2.96
N ARG A 53 12.90 -9.63 3.28
CA ARG A 53 14.28 -9.54 3.80
C ARG A 53 14.45 -10.18 5.18
N GLU A 54 13.35 -10.41 5.90
CA GLU A 54 13.35 -11.18 7.14
C GLU A 54 13.69 -12.66 6.88
N LEU A 55 13.38 -13.18 5.67
CA LEU A 55 13.72 -14.55 5.25
C LEU A 55 15.14 -14.70 4.66
N GLU A 56 15.82 -13.61 4.27
CA GLU A 56 17.21 -13.67 3.75
C GLU A 56 18.19 -14.26 4.79
N MET A 57 17.83 -14.26 6.08
CA MET A 57 18.62 -14.93 7.13
C MET A 57 18.57 -16.46 7.04
N PHE A 58 17.50 -17.02 6.49
CA PHE A 58 17.25 -18.46 6.43
C PHE A 58 17.41 -19.02 5.01
N GLN A 59 17.31 -18.16 3.99
CA GLN A 59 17.44 -18.54 2.58
C GLN A 59 18.51 -17.68 1.89
N PRO A 60 19.66 -18.27 1.52
CA PRO A 60 20.75 -17.55 0.86
C PRO A 60 20.49 -17.25 -0.63
N GLY A 61 19.45 -17.83 -1.24
CA GLY A 61 19.01 -17.52 -2.60
C GLY A 61 18.13 -16.27 -2.63
N GLY A 62 18.17 -15.52 -3.74
CA GLY A 62 17.48 -14.25 -3.96
C GLY A 62 15.97 -14.27 -3.69
N PRO A 63 15.27 -13.12 -3.86
CA PRO A 63 13.94 -12.95 -3.31
C PRO A 63 12.96 -14.05 -3.76
N ALA A 64 12.49 -14.85 -2.81
CA ALA A 64 11.38 -15.74 -3.04
C ALA A 64 10.08 -14.92 -3.05
N VAL A 65 9.25 -15.10 -4.08
CA VAL A 65 7.83 -14.73 -3.99
C VAL A 65 7.22 -15.68 -2.97
N SER A 66 7.07 -15.19 -1.75
CA SER A 66 6.43 -15.92 -0.67
C SER A 66 4.93 -15.73 -0.76
N LYS A 67 4.21 -16.83 -0.65
CA LYS A 67 2.76 -16.85 -0.61
C LYS A 67 2.34 -17.38 0.74
N ASP A 68 1.46 -16.64 1.39
CA ASP A 68 0.81 -17.09 2.60
C ASP A 68 -0.71 -16.98 2.45
N PHE A 69 -1.44 -17.67 3.33
CA PHE A 69 -2.89 -17.72 3.29
C PHE A 69 -3.46 -17.33 4.64
N VAL A 70 -4.35 -16.35 4.63
CA VAL A 70 -5.23 -16.05 5.77
C VAL A 70 -6.40 -17.02 5.73
N PHE A 71 -6.52 -17.85 6.76
CA PHE A 71 -7.67 -18.76 6.93
C PHE A 71 -8.60 -18.24 8.02
N LEU A 72 -9.86 -18.67 7.96
CA LEU A 72 -10.78 -18.49 9.06
C LEU A 72 -10.38 -19.41 10.23
N PRO A 73 -10.41 -18.93 11.48
CA PRO A 73 -10.14 -19.80 12.62
C PRO A 73 -11.26 -20.85 12.76
N GLU A 74 -10.87 -22.09 13.04
CA GLU A 74 -11.82 -23.22 13.19
C GLU A 74 -12.86 -22.98 14.29
N HIS A 75 -12.48 -22.25 15.33
CA HIS A 75 -13.33 -21.84 16.44
C HIS A 75 -13.15 -20.33 16.68
N PRO A 76 -14.05 -19.49 16.14
CA PRO A 76 -13.96 -18.05 16.34
C PRO A 76 -14.25 -17.71 17.80
N VAL A 77 -13.21 -17.36 18.55
CA VAL A 77 -13.34 -16.87 19.93
C VAL A 77 -14.05 -15.52 19.89
N ASN A 78 -15.07 -15.33 20.72
CA ASN A 78 -15.89 -14.11 20.81
C ASN A 78 -16.84 -13.82 19.63
N GLU A 79 -17.19 -14.77 18.75
CA GLU A 79 -18.23 -14.49 17.75
C GLU A 79 -19.61 -14.38 18.43
N HIS A 80 -20.02 -13.16 18.77
CA HIS A 80 -21.39 -12.92 19.19
C HIS A 80 -22.28 -13.09 17.97
N VAL A 81 -23.15 -14.11 18.01
CA VAL A 81 -24.23 -14.23 17.03
C VAL A 81 -25.07 -12.96 17.17
N PRO A 82 -25.15 -12.10 16.12
CA PRO A 82 -25.56 -10.70 16.26
C PRO A 82 -26.96 -10.52 16.85
N VAL A 83 -27.82 -11.55 16.74
CA VAL A 83 -29.14 -11.58 17.36
C VAL A 83 -29.52 -13.03 17.68
N ALA A 84 -29.98 -13.32 18.91
CA ALA A 84 -30.57 -14.60 19.26
C ALA A 84 -31.86 -14.82 18.44
N ILE A 85 -31.99 -16.00 17.82
CA ILE A 85 -33.20 -16.33 17.05
C ILE A 85 -34.39 -16.37 18.00
N PRO A 86 -35.51 -15.66 17.72
CA PRO A 86 -36.68 -15.71 18.57
C PRO A 86 -37.23 -17.13 18.72
N PRO A 87 -37.63 -17.56 19.94
CA PRO A 87 -38.13 -18.91 20.19
C PRO A 87 -39.53 -19.17 19.60
N VAL A 88 -40.28 -18.13 19.20
CA VAL A 88 -41.63 -18.23 18.62
C VAL A 88 -41.65 -17.47 17.29
N ILE A 89 -41.95 -18.18 16.20
CA ILE A 89 -42.13 -17.66 14.84
C ILE A 89 -43.63 -17.73 14.54
N GLU A 90 -44.36 -16.62 14.65
CA GLU A 90 -45.74 -16.55 14.16
C GLU A 90 -45.75 -16.36 12.63
N SER A 91 -46.72 -16.98 11.94
CA SER A 91 -46.85 -16.94 10.48
C SER A 91 -47.17 -15.51 10.00
N LEU A 92 -46.26 -14.88 9.26
CA LEU A 92 -46.51 -13.58 8.62
C LEU A 92 -47.40 -13.74 7.38
N ASP A 93 -48.71 -13.55 7.55
CA ASP A 93 -49.66 -13.32 6.45
C ASP A 93 -49.79 -11.83 6.06
N SER A 94 -48.86 -10.96 6.49
CA SER A 94 -48.91 -9.53 6.18
C SER A 94 -47.57 -8.94 5.72
N GLY A 95 -47.51 -8.64 4.42
CA GLY A 95 -46.79 -7.52 3.83
C GLY A 95 -45.31 -7.35 4.18
N LEU A 96 -44.43 -8.13 3.52
CA LEU A 96 -43.04 -7.71 3.33
C LEU A 96 -43.00 -6.49 2.37
N PRO A 97 -42.19 -5.46 2.64
CA PRO A 97 -42.06 -4.31 1.76
C PRO A 97 -41.51 -4.73 0.39
N ARG A 98 -42.19 -4.31 -0.68
CA ARG A 98 -41.92 -4.66 -2.10
C ARG A 98 -40.53 -4.27 -2.64
N ALA A 99 -39.64 -3.69 -1.83
CA ALA A 99 -38.33 -3.19 -2.24
C ALA A 99 -37.16 -4.17 -2.01
N SER A 100 -37.38 -5.37 -1.45
CA SER A 100 -36.34 -6.40 -1.36
C SER A 100 -36.20 -7.16 -2.69
N THR A 101 -35.72 -6.50 -3.74
CA THR A 101 -35.27 -7.17 -4.97
C THR A 101 -33.96 -7.89 -4.69
N THR A 102 -34.06 -9.12 -4.21
CA THR A 102 -32.92 -10.01 -3.99
C THR A 102 -32.43 -10.59 -5.30
N TYR A 103 -31.11 -10.55 -5.52
CA TYR A 103 -30.41 -11.21 -6.62
C TYR A 103 -30.37 -12.73 -6.40
N PHE A 104 -31.53 -13.39 -6.49
CA PHE A 104 -31.67 -14.85 -6.52
C PHE A 104 -32.36 -15.29 -7.80
N LEU A 105 -31.61 -15.25 -8.90
CA LEU A 105 -31.88 -16.13 -10.03
C LEU A 105 -31.39 -17.51 -9.64
N LEU A 106 -32.28 -18.36 -9.09
CA LEU A 106 -32.30 -19.83 -9.22
C LEU A 106 -33.45 -20.38 -8.36
N ASN A 107 -34.41 -21.02 -9.05
CA ASN A 107 -35.57 -21.78 -8.54
C ASN A 107 -36.68 -21.01 -7.81
N GLU A 108 -37.70 -20.62 -8.59
CA GLU A 108 -39.00 -20.17 -8.08
C GLU A 108 -39.83 -21.30 -7.40
N GLY A 109 -39.40 -22.56 -7.50
CA GLY A 109 -40.16 -23.74 -7.06
C GLY A 109 -40.09 -24.08 -5.56
N ASP A 110 -39.03 -23.68 -4.85
CA ASP A 110 -38.79 -24.02 -3.43
C ASP A 110 -38.80 -22.78 -2.54
N ARG A 111 -39.94 -22.07 -2.52
CA ARG A 111 -40.17 -20.96 -1.59
C ARG A 111 -40.49 -21.48 -0.19
N HIS A 112 -39.49 -21.92 0.57
CA HIS A 112 -39.62 -22.09 2.02
C HIS A 112 -39.39 -20.74 2.74
N GLN A 113 -40.35 -19.82 2.62
CA GLN A 113 -40.32 -18.45 3.18
C GLN A 113 -40.33 -18.35 4.72
N HIS A 114 -40.01 -19.43 5.45
CA HIS A 114 -40.23 -19.53 6.90
C HIS A 114 -38.95 -19.64 7.74
N ASN A 115 -37.77 -19.62 7.12
CA ASN A 115 -36.50 -19.67 7.83
C ASN A 115 -35.94 -18.24 8.01
N PRO A 116 -35.91 -17.66 9.23
CA PRO A 116 -35.29 -16.36 9.46
C PRO A 116 -33.80 -16.32 9.08
N LYS A 117 -33.12 -17.48 9.01
CA LYS A 117 -31.76 -17.62 8.47
C LYS A 117 -31.66 -17.42 6.95
N GLU A 118 -32.77 -17.52 6.23
CA GLU A 118 -32.85 -17.28 4.77
C GLU A 118 -33.33 -15.85 4.46
N LEU A 119 -34.07 -15.23 5.39
CA LEU A 119 -34.48 -13.82 5.33
C LEU A 119 -33.34 -12.85 5.64
N SER A 120 -32.44 -13.21 6.57
CA SER A 120 -31.19 -12.48 6.75
C SER A 120 -30.12 -13.04 5.79
N LEU A 121 -29.78 -12.28 4.75
CA LEU A 121 -28.63 -12.63 3.87
C LEU A 121 -27.29 -12.74 4.65
N SER A 122 -27.26 -12.36 5.93
CA SER A 122 -26.16 -12.66 6.85
C SER A 122 -26.38 -14.06 7.41
N LYS A 123 -25.91 -15.10 6.71
CA LYS A 123 -25.78 -16.41 7.34
C LYS A 123 -24.80 -16.23 8.51
N ASN A 124 -25.29 -16.29 9.75
CA ASN A 124 -24.46 -16.25 10.98
C ASN A 124 -23.49 -17.46 11.09
N THR A 125 -23.37 -18.27 10.05
CA THR A 125 -22.52 -19.46 9.94
C THR A 125 -21.74 -19.49 8.61
N GLY A 126 -21.76 -18.40 7.84
CA GLY A 126 -21.08 -18.31 6.54
C GLY A 126 -19.58 -18.12 6.71
N ALA A 127 -18.84 -19.23 6.78
CA ALA A 127 -17.38 -19.24 6.84
C ALA A 127 -16.78 -19.01 5.44
N ALA A 128 -17.01 -17.82 4.86
CA ALA A 128 -16.38 -17.44 3.60
C ALA A 128 -15.97 -15.97 3.55
N PHE A 129 -14.80 -15.70 2.98
CA PHE A 129 -14.35 -14.32 2.75
C PHE A 129 -15.06 -13.71 1.53
N ILE A 130 -15.39 -12.43 1.64
CA ILE A 130 -16.03 -11.66 0.55
C ILE A 130 -15.16 -10.52 0.05
N ALA A 131 -14.30 -9.94 0.90
CA ALA A 131 -13.42 -8.85 0.55
C ALA A 131 -12.24 -8.76 1.53
N ALA A 132 -11.15 -8.15 1.08
CA ALA A 132 -9.99 -7.80 1.90
C ALA A 132 -9.44 -6.45 1.44
N VAL A 133 -9.12 -5.59 2.39
CA VAL A 133 -8.72 -4.20 2.15
C VAL A 133 -7.41 -3.93 2.86
N TRP A 134 -6.45 -3.38 2.13
CA TRP A 134 -5.18 -2.93 2.69
C TRP A 134 -5.33 -1.60 3.44
N GLY A 135 -4.77 -1.54 4.63
CA GLY A 135 -4.52 -0.28 5.32
C GLY A 135 -3.37 0.49 4.67
N PRO A 136 -3.27 1.80 4.93
CA PRO A 136 -2.15 2.60 4.46
C PRO A 136 -0.83 2.10 5.05
N ARG A 137 0.30 2.44 4.42
CA ARG A 137 1.61 2.01 4.90
C ARG A 137 1.88 2.50 6.32
N GLY A 138 2.30 1.58 7.19
CA GLY A 138 2.48 1.81 8.61
C GLY A 138 1.19 1.65 9.42
N SER A 139 0.16 1.02 8.88
CA SER A 139 -0.96 0.49 9.67
C SER A 139 -0.57 -0.78 10.43
N GLY A 140 0.41 -1.53 9.92
CA GLY A 140 1.02 -2.68 10.60
C GLY A 140 2.38 -2.36 11.23
N PRO A 141 2.98 -3.33 11.93
CA PRO A 141 4.32 -3.18 12.51
C PRO A 141 5.38 -2.92 11.44
N SER A 142 6.49 -2.28 11.82
CA SER A 142 7.65 -2.05 10.94
C SER A 142 7.33 -1.35 9.61
N SER A 143 6.39 -0.39 9.63
CA SER A 143 5.95 0.34 8.43
C SER A 143 5.32 -0.55 7.34
N SER A 144 4.76 -1.70 7.71
CA SER A 144 4.00 -2.58 6.81
C SER A 144 2.54 -2.14 6.64
N CYS A 145 1.86 -2.66 5.63
CA CYS A 145 0.42 -2.49 5.47
C CYS A 145 -0.34 -3.59 6.23
N ALA A 146 -1.35 -3.20 7.00
CA ALA A 146 -2.28 -4.10 7.64
C ALA A 146 -3.32 -4.63 6.65
N LEU A 147 -3.85 -5.83 6.89
CA LEU A 147 -4.90 -6.41 6.07
C LEU A 147 -6.19 -6.53 6.89
N LEU A 148 -7.27 -5.90 6.43
CA LEU A 148 -8.60 -6.04 7.02
C LEU A 148 -9.46 -6.94 6.13
N ALA A 149 -9.87 -8.09 6.64
CA ALA A 149 -10.66 -9.08 5.92
C ALA A 149 -12.11 -9.12 6.41
N ILE A 150 -13.05 -9.27 5.46
CA ILE A 150 -14.48 -9.31 5.70
C ILE A 150 -15.04 -10.67 5.27
N THR A 151 -15.89 -11.25 6.10
CA THR A 151 -16.63 -12.48 5.79
C THR A 151 -18.08 -12.23 5.38
N ALA A 152 -18.71 -13.23 4.78
CA ALA A 152 -20.15 -13.22 4.49
C ALA A 152 -21.04 -13.11 5.76
N SER A 153 -20.50 -13.45 6.94
CA SER A 153 -21.15 -13.22 8.23
C SER A 153 -20.96 -11.80 8.78
N SER A 154 -20.34 -10.89 8.02
CA SER A 154 -19.97 -9.53 8.45
C SER A 154 -18.96 -9.50 9.61
N ARG A 155 -18.14 -10.55 9.77
CA ARG A 155 -16.98 -10.51 10.67
C ARG A 155 -15.88 -9.69 10.04
N LEU A 156 -15.34 -8.74 10.81
CA LEU A 156 -14.24 -7.86 10.41
C LEU A 156 -13.00 -8.25 11.21
N SER A 157 -12.00 -8.82 10.53
CA SER A 157 -10.79 -9.33 11.16
C SER A 157 -9.55 -8.59 10.65
N LEU A 158 -8.76 -8.04 11.57
CA LEU A 158 -7.53 -7.32 11.29
C LEU A 158 -6.34 -8.28 11.42
N HIS A 159 -5.51 -8.33 10.38
CA HIS A 159 -4.35 -9.20 10.29
C HIS A 159 -3.06 -8.40 10.08
N PHE A 160 -1.99 -8.81 10.76
CA PHE A 160 -0.64 -8.28 10.55
C PHE A 160 0.32 -9.41 10.19
N PRO A 161 1.36 -9.11 9.39
CA PRO A 161 2.53 -9.96 9.30
C PRO A 161 3.31 -9.86 10.64
N PRO A 162 3.64 -10.94 11.33
CA PRO A 162 4.63 -10.88 12.41
C PRO A 162 6.02 -10.66 11.81
N SER A 163 6.88 -9.95 12.54
CA SER A 163 8.21 -9.48 12.09
C SER A 163 9.23 -10.58 11.70
N PHE A 164 8.85 -11.85 11.81
CA PHE A 164 9.73 -13.00 11.57
C PHE A 164 9.00 -14.22 10.96
N HIS A 165 7.67 -14.27 10.99
CA HIS A 165 6.92 -15.40 10.46
C HIS A 165 6.03 -14.93 9.30
N MET A 166 5.92 -15.74 8.25
CA MET A 166 5.10 -15.38 7.10
C MET A 166 3.59 -15.51 7.38
N ASN A 167 3.21 -15.98 8.57
CA ASN A 167 1.83 -16.26 8.96
C ASN A 167 1.09 -14.98 9.33
N TRP A 168 0.08 -14.60 8.56
CA TRP A 168 -0.80 -13.47 8.88
C TRP A 168 -1.70 -13.79 10.08
N ASN A 169 -1.37 -13.22 11.23
CA ASN A 169 -2.09 -13.47 12.48
C ASN A 169 -3.26 -12.50 12.66
N GLU A 170 -4.40 -13.01 13.11
CA GLU A 170 -5.53 -12.18 13.54
C GLU A 170 -5.17 -11.46 14.84
N VAL A 171 -5.18 -10.13 14.81
CA VAL A 171 -4.77 -9.28 15.94
C VAL A 171 -5.96 -8.59 16.60
N ALA A 172 -7.01 -8.27 15.83
CA ALA A 172 -8.23 -7.68 16.34
C ALA A 172 -9.45 -8.07 15.50
N VAL A 173 -10.63 -8.03 16.13
CA VAL A 173 -11.92 -8.30 15.49
C VAL A 173 -12.84 -7.09 15.67
N PHE A 174 -12.94 -6.24 14.64
CA PHE A 174 -13.69 -4.97 14.72
C PHE A 174 -15.21 -5.14 14.68
N SER A 175 -15.72 -6.30 14.28
CA SER A 175 -17.16 -6.58 14.33
C SER A 175 -17.70 -6.59 15.76
N GLU A 176 -16.85 -6.91 16.74
CA GLU A 176 -17.21 -6.87 18.17
C GLU A 176 -17.34 -5.43 18.69
N ASP A 177 -16.48 -4.52 18.24
CA ASP A 177 -16.56 -3.10 18.60
C ASP A 177 -17.83 -2.46 18.02
N LEU A 178 -18.16 -2.83 16.77
CA LEU A 178 -19.42 -2.43 16.12
C LEU A 178 -20.65 -2.97 16.87
N PHE A 179 -20.61 -4.23 17.30
CA PHE A 179 -21.68 -4.84 18.10
C PHE A 179 -21.87 -4.11 19.44
N LYS A 180 -20.79 -3.92 20.20
CA LYS A 180 -20.80 -3.21 21.49
C LYS A 180 -21.34 -1.79 21.35
N PHE A 181 -21.01 -1.08 20.28
CA PHE A 181 -21.55 0.25 20.01
C PHE A 181 -23.07 0.24 19.83
N PHE A 182 -23.60 -0.66 19.00
CA PHE A 182 -25.05 -0.75 18.79
C PHE A 182 -25.81 -1.18 20.06
N GLU A 183 -25.24 -2.08 20.85
CA GLU A 183 -25.85 -2.52 22.12
C GLU A 183 -25.80 -1.46 23.21
N SER A 184 -24.62 -0.88 23.47
CA SER A 184 -24.41 0.06 24.59
C SER A 184 -25.20 1.35 24.44
N LYS A 185 -25.42 1.82 23.21
CA LYS A 185 -26.14 3.08 22.93
C LYS A 185 -27.58 2.86 22.49
N SER A 186 -28.07 1.61 22.43
CA SER A 186 -29.42 1.26 21.92
C SER A 186 -29.74 1.95 20.58
N PHE A 187 -28.72 2.11 19.73
CA PHE A 187 -28.82 2.93 18.53
C PHE A 187 -29.78 2.26 17.52
N ARG A 188 -30.84 2.98 17.13
CA ARG A 188 -31.89 2.50 16.22
C ARG A 188 -32.13 3.49 15.10
N LEU A 189 -32.22 2.98 13.86
CA LEU A 189 -32.73 3.73 12.72
C LEU A 189 -34.23 3.43 12.58
N GLY A 190 -35.06 4.33 13.10
CA GLY A 190 -36.52 4.24 12.97
C GLY A 190 -37.03 4.79 11.63
N PRO A 191 -38.24 4.41 11.18
CA PRO A 191 -38.87 5.02 10.02
C PRO A 191 -39.23 6.48 10.36
N SER A 192 -38.32 7.40 10.02
CA SER A 192 -38.40 8.86 10.20
C SER A 192 -38.61 9.37 11.63
N HIS A 193 -37.69 10.21 12.11
CA HIS A 193 -37.84 11.14 13.24
C HIS A 193 -39.25 11.23 13.84
N ASP A 194 -39.50 10.48 14.92
CA ASP A 194 -40.63 10.75 15.80
C ASP A 194 -40.16 10.53 17.24
N GLU A 195 -39.79 11.63 17.92
CA GLU A 195 -39.32 11.64 19.33
C GLU A 195 -40.33 10.97 20.29
N ARG A 196 -41.57 10.74 19.86
CA ARG A 196 -42.64 10.10 20.62
C ARG A 196 -42.44 8.60 20.88
N LEU A 197 -41.62 7.91 20.08
CA LEU A 197 -41.31 6.48 20.31
C LEU A 197 -40.07 6.28 21.21
N ASN A 198 -39.33 7.34 21.52
CA ASN A 198 -38.17 7.31 22.42
C ASN A 198 -38.52 7.61 23.89
N THR A 199 -39.78 7.86 24.22
CA THR A 199 -40.25 7.89 25.61
C THR A 199 -40.99 6.60 25.97
N PRO A 200 -40.69 5.95 27.11
CA PRO A 200 -41.54 4.86 27.59
C PRO A 200 -42.97 5.41 27.75
N PRO A 201 -44.01 4.66 27.36
CA PRO A 201 -45.36 5.19 27.31
C PRO A 201 -45.78 5.65 28.73
N PRO A 202 -46.37 6.86 28.87
CA PRO A 202 -46.83 7.33 30.16
C PRO A 202 -48.02 6.48 30.59
N SER A 203 -47.94 5.95 31.81
CA SER A 203 -49.00 5.22 32.49
C SER A 203 -50.24 6.09 32.66
N THR A 204 -51.15 6.07 31.69
CA THR A 204 -52.42 6.79 31.78
C THR A 204 -53.57 5.80 31.73
N ALA A 205 -54.21 5.68 32.90
CA ALA A 205 -55.44 4.96 33.11
C ALA A 205 -56.55 5.48 32.17
N MET A 206 -57.01 4.63 31.26
CA MET A 206 -58.16 4.93 30.42
C MET A 206 -59.46 4.64 31.17
N ALA A 207 -60.27 5.69 31.35
CA ALA A 207 -61.65 5.63 31.80
C ALA A 207 -62.53 4.89 30.78
N ALA A 208 -63.44 4.06 31.29
CA ALA A 208 -64.32 3.21 30.49
C ALA A 208 -65.50 3.99 29.86
N PRO A 209 -65.91 3.66 28.61
CA PRO A 209 -67.29 3.80 28.17
C PRO A 209 -68.09 2.50 28.38
N ARG A 210 -69.39 2.68 28.53
CA ARG A 210 -70.40 1.75 29.04
C ARG A 210 -71.02 0.87 27.93
N GLY A 211 -71.49 -0.31 28.35
CA GLY A 211 -72.52 -1.14 27.68
C GLY A 211 -71.94 -2.27 26.80
N ASP A 212 -72.41 -3.51 26.79
CA ASP A 212 -73.55 -4.14 27.46
C ASP A 212 -73.33 -5.67 27.55
N LYS A 213 -74.18 -6.33 28.34
CA LYS A 213 -74.01 -7.66 28.97
C LYS A 213 -74.15 -8.87 28.01
N SER A 214 -73.28 -9.88 28.18
CA SER A 214 -73.71 -11.29 28.38
C SER A 214 -72.55 -12.16 28.89
N GLY A 215 -72.83 -13.01 29.87
CA GLY A 215 -71.82 -13.58 30.75
C GLY A 215 -71.28 -14.95 30.35
N LYS A 216 -70.00 -15.18 30.66
CA LYS A 216 -69.45 -16.43 31.22
C LYS A 216 -68.20 -16.05 32.04
N LYS A 217 -68.11 -16.57 33.27
CA LYS A 217 -67.06 -16.27 34.26
C LYS A 217 -65.69 -16.70 33.72
N ASN A 218 -64.90 -15.77 33.20
CA ASN A 218 -63.45 -15.95 33.05
C ASN A 218 -62.73 -15.33 34.25
N LYS A 219 -61.99 -16.18 34.95
CA LYS A 219 -61.00 -15.85 35.98
C LYS A 219 -60.11 -14.71 35.45
N LYS A 220 -60.12 -13.54 36.08
CA LYS A 220 -59.11 -12.50 35.83
C LYS A 220 -57.73 -13.08 36.18
N ARG A 221 -57.01 -13.62 35.19
CA ARG A 221 -55.55 -13.69 35.28
C ARG A 221 -55.09 -12.24 35.32
N LYS A 222 -54.44 -11.84 36.41
CA LYS A 222 -53.49 -10.72 36.38
C LYS A 222 -52.50 -11.09 35.28
N MET A 223 -52.50 -10.33 34.20
CA MET A 223 -51.42 -10.38 33.21
C MET A 223 -50.19 -9.86 33.93
N ASP A 224 -49.11 -10.64 33.92
CA ASP A 224 -47.84 -10.20 34.49
C ASP A 224 -47.34 -8.98 33.69
N PRO A 225 -46.68 -7.99 34.32
CA PRO A 225 -46.05 -6.88 33.60
C PRO A 225 -45.00 -7.36 32.58
N ALA A 226 -44.54 -8.61 32.69
CA ALA A 226 -43.66 -9.27 31.75
C ALA A 226 -44.34 -9.59 30.39
N ASP A 227 -45.67 -9.73 30.35
CA ASP A 227 -46.40 -10.02 29.10
C ASP A 227 -46.61 -8.75 28.24
N GLY A 228 -46.42 -7.55 28.81
CA GLY A 228 -46.36 -6.30 28.07
C GLY A 228 -45.07 -6.10 27.27
N TYR A 229 -44.02 -6.86 27.60
CA TYR A 229 -42.75 -6.93 26.84
C TYR A 229 -42.82 -7.93 25.68
N LEU A 230 -43.88 -8.75 25.60
CA LEU A 230 -44.01 -9.85 24.64
C LEU A 230 -44.82 -9.50 23.38
N ALA A 231 -45.19 -8.23 23.16
CA ALA A 231 -45.96 -7.81 21.99
C ALA A 231 -45.30 -6.64 21.22
N MET A 232 -44.07 -6.86 20.74
CA MET A 232 -43.46 -6.12 19.63
C MET A 232 -42.70 -7.09 18.72
N ASN A 233 -43.43 -7.73 17.80
CA ASN A 233 -42.99 -8.40 16.55
C ASN A 233 -41.53 -8.88 16.47
N SER A 234 -41.29 -10.11 16.94
CA SER A 234 -39.96 -10.71 17.14
C SER A 234 -39.07 -10.84 15.90
N VAL A 235 -39.65 -11.06 14.71
CA VAL A 235 -38.89 -11.26 13.45
C VAL A 235 -38.52 -9.94 12.78
N ALA A 236 -39.38 -8.93 12.82
CA ALA A 236 -39.10 -7.61 12.25
C ALA A 236 -37.97 -6.92 13.01
N GLU A 237 -38.00 -6.99 14.34
CA GLU A 237 -36.93 -6.49 15.21
C GLU A 237 -35.61 -7.27 14.98
N TYR A 238 -35.69 -8.60 14.85
CA TYR A 238 -34.53 -9.44 14.52
C TYR A 238 -33.89 -9.03 13.18
N THR A 239 -34.70 -8.93 12.11
CA THR A 239 -34.23 -8.54 10.78
C THR A 239 -33.67 -7.12 10.76
N HIS A 240 -34.27 -6.20 11.52
CA HIS A 240 -33.75 -4.83 11.69
C HIS A 240 -32.36 -4.84 12.33
N ARG A 241 -32.18 -5.53 13.45
CA ARG A 241 -30.88 -5.63 14.14
C ARG A 241 -29.82 -6.31 13.26
N CYS A 242 -30.17 -7.39 12.55
CA CYS A 242 -29.26 -8.01 11.58
C CYS A 242 -28.87 -7.06 10.44
N ALA A 243 -29.81 -6.27 9.92
CA ALA A 243 -29.53 -5.31 8.84
C ALA A 243 -28.67 -4.12 9.30
N MET A 244 -28.78 -3.71 10.56
CA MET A 244 -27.91 -2.71 11.19
C MET A 244 -26.46 -3.20 11.33
N MET A 245 -26.29 -4.47 11.70
CA MET A 245 -24.97 -5.08 11.89
C MET A 245 -24.31 -5.58 10.59
N SER A 246 -25.09 -5.74 9.52
CA SER A 246 -24.58 -6.26 8.25
C SER A 246 -23.66 -5.24 7.59
N THR A 247 -22.35 -5.49 7.68
CA THR A 247 -21.32 -4.80 6.89
C THR A 247 -21.08 -5.57 5.60
N LEU A 248 -21.18 -4.88 4.47
CA LEU A 248 -21.00 -5.46 3.13
C LEU A 248 -19.68 -5.03 2.49
N THR A 249 -19.24 -3.80 2.75
CA THR A 249 -18.00 -3.26 2.20
C THR A 249 -17.24 -2.47 3.25
N VAL A 250 -15.93 -2.39 3.06
CA VAL A 250 -15.06 -1.55 3.87
C VAL A 250 -14.18 -0.72 2.96
N ALA A 251 -13.92 0.51 3.38
CA ALA A 251 -12.91 1.37 2.79
C ALA A 251 -12.00 1.90 3.89
N TRP A 252 -10.69 1.84 3.67
CA TRP A 252 -9.67 2.33 4.61
C TRP A 252 -9.02 3.60 4.04
N SER A 253 -9.02 4.70 4.79
CA SER A 253 -8.42 5.95 4.36
C SER A 253 -6.89 5.94 4.49
N PRO A 254 -6.18 6.78 3.71
CA PRO A 254 -4.81 7.14 4.00
C PRO A 254 -4.63 7.70 5.42
N PHE A 255 -3.40 7.67 5.94
CA PHE A 255 -3.06 8.42 7.14
C PHE A 255 -3.14 9.92 6.88
N MET A 256 -3.69 10.63 7.85
CA MET A 256 -3.84 12.08 7.84
C MET A 256 -3.28 12.63 9.15
N VAL A 257 -2.69 13.81 9.07
CA VAL A 257 -2.34 14.57 10.27
C VAL A 257 -3.58 15.32 10.73
N THR A 258 -3.92 15.16 12.00
CA THR A 258 -5.08 15.81 12.61
C THR A 258 -4.92 17.33 12.64
N ALA A 259 -6.02 18.06 12.84
CA ALA A 259 -6.03 19.52 12.75
C ALA A 259 -5.06 20.23 13.71
N ASP A 260 -4.75 19.60 14.85
CA ASP A 260 -3.74 20.04 15.83
C ASP A 260 -2.29 19.89 15.35
N LYS A 261 -2.06 19.21 14.21
CA LYS A 261 -0.76 18.81 13.68
C LYS A 261 0.07 17.89 14.58
N GLN A 262 -0.53 17.35 15.65
CA GLN A 262 0.19 16.59 16.68
C GLN A 262 0.00 15.08 16.54
N SER A 263 -1.15 14.61 16.01
CA SER A 263 -1.43 13.18 15.87
C SER A 263 -1.68 12.76 14.41
N THR A 264 -1.38 11.50 14.10
CA THR A 264 -1.74 10.89 12.81
C THR A 264 -2.85 9.89 13.02
N THR A 265 -3.95 10.04 12.27
CA THR A 265 -5.09 9.11 12.32
C THR A 265 -5.45 8.63 10.93
N SER A 266 -6.07 7.47 10.85
CA SER A 266 -6.69 6.93 9.64
C SER A 266 -8.15 6.60 9.96
N LEU A 267 -9.03 6.67 8.98
CA LEU A 267 -10.45 6.42 9.12
C LEU A 267 -10.84 5.13 8.38
N ILE A 268 -11.70 4.32 8.99
CA ILE A 268 -12.23 3.11 8.38
C ILE A 268 -13.75 3.24 8.30
N ALA A 269 -14.29 3.11 7.09
CA ALA A 269 -15.73 3.12 6.85
C ALA A 269 -16.24 1.68 6.76
N PHE A 270 -17.11 1.28 7.69
CA PHE A 270 -17.86 0.03 7.62
C PHE A 270 -19.23 0.33 7.01
N SER A 271 -19.44 -0.09 5.76
CA SER A 271 -20.64 0.27 5.01
C SER A 271 -21.55 -0.94 4.83
N GLY A 272 -22.78 -0.79 5.28
CA GLY A 272 -23.75 -1.88 5.40
C GLY A 272 -25.04 -1.68 4.61
N ARG A 273 -26.10 -2.36 5.05
CA ARG A 273 -27.44 -2.26 4.44
C ARG A 273 -28.20 -1.02 4.89
N LYS A 274 -28.24 -0.77 6.20
CA LYS A 274 -28.99 0.36 6.78
C LYS A 274 -28.11 1.54 7.16
N VAL A 275 -26.90 1.27 7.63
CA VAL A 275 -26.01 2.29 8.17
C VAL A 275 -24.60 2.08 7.65
N SER A 276 -23.89 3.18 7.42
CA SER A 276 -22.44 3.19 7.28
C SER A 276 -21.82 3.90 8.48
N THR A 277 -20.90 3.24 9.17
CA THR A 277 -20.22 3.79 10.36
C THR A 277 -18.76 4.07 10.05
N ILE A 278 -18.22 5.16 10.58
CA ILE A 278 -16.85 5.61 10.31
C ILE A 278 -16.10 5.63 11.64
N TRP A 279 -15.00 4.90 11.69
CA TRP A 279 -14.21 4.68 12.90
C TRP A 279 -12.82 5.27 12.73
N ALA A 280 -12.28 5.82 13.83
CA ALA A 280 -10.89 6.25 13.84
C ALA A 280 -10.00 5.05 14.18
N TYR A 281 -9.02 4.82 13.32
CA TYR A 281 -7.93 3.88 13.54
C TYR A 281 -6.75 4.65 14.13
N ALA A 282 -6.40 4.28 15.36
CA ALA A 282 -5.23 4.82 16.04
C ALA A 282 -4.02 3.94 15.71
N TYR A 283 -2.89 4.58 15.38
CA TYR A 283 -1.65 3.84 15.18
C TYR A 283 -1.19 3.22 16.50
N PRO A 284 -1.14 1.89 16.61
CA PRO A 284 -0.67 1.21 17.82
C PRO A 284 0.84 1.40 17.96
N SER A 285 1.28 1.75 19.17
CA SER A 285 2.69 1.68 19.54
C SER A 285 3.08 0.20 19.71
N PHE A 286 3.67 -0.42 18.69
CA PHE A 286 4.12 -1.83 18.71
C PHE A 286 5.37 -2.04 19.60
N VAL A 287 5.31 -1.64 20.87
CA VAL A 287 6.36 -1.87 21.87
C VAL A 287 6.09 -3.20 22.55
N ALA A 288 7.08 -4.11 22.54
CA ALA A 288 7.00 -5.36 23.29
C ALA A 288 6.78 -5.07 24.78
N GLY A 289 5.64 -5.50 25.32
CA GLY A 289 5.33 -5.44 26.76
C GLY A 289 4.48 -4.25 27.23
N GLN A 290 4.03 -3.34 26.36
CA GLN A 290 3.01 -2.34 26.71
C GLN A 290 1.62 -2.80 26.26
N HIS A 291 0.60 -2.52 27.08
CA HIS A 291 -0.80 -2.75 26.74
C HIS A 291 -1.11 -2.16 25.36
N VAL A 292 -1.58 -3.02 24.45
CA VAL A 292 -2.06 -2.60 23.14
C VAL A 292 -3.36 -1.83 23.39
N GLU A 293 -3.31 -0.51 23.27
CA GLU A 293 -4.54 0.31 23.19
C GLU A 293 -5.44 -0.25 22.08
N PRO A 294 -6.78 -0.17 22.21
CA PRO A 294 -7.66 -0.64 21.17
C PRO A 294 -7.32 0.06 19.84
N PHE A 295 -7.08 -0.72 18.78
CA PHE A 295 -6.71 -0.19 17.45
C PHE A 295 -7.80 0.72 16.86
N LEU A 296 -9.05 0.50 17.28
CA LEU A 296 -10.23 1.25 16.87
C LEU A 296 -10.70 2.15 18.02
N SER A 297 -11.26 3.31 17.69
CA SER A 297 -11.93 4.17 18.66
C SER A 297 -13.08 3.44 19.37
N SER A 298 -13.38 3.81 20.62
CA SER A 298 -14.48 3.20 21.42
C SER A 298 -15.87 3.41 20.82
N ALA A 299 -16.04 4.47 20.01
CA ALA A 299 -17.25 4.81 19.30
C ALA A 299 -16.88 5.29 17.87
N PRO A 300 -17.81 5.20 16.90
CA PRO A 300 -17.58 5.75 15.57
C PRO A 300 -17.51 7.27 15.64
N ALA A 301 -16.58 7.85 14.88
CA ALA A 301 -16.46 9.29 14.71
C ALA A 301 -17.70 9.89 14.01
N ALA A 302 -18.28 9.12 13.08
CA ALA A 302 -19.44 9.54 12.30
C ALA A 302 -20.25 8.35 11.76
N TRP A 303 -21.48 8.60 11.32
CA TRP A 303 -22.32 7.61 10.63
C TRP A 303 -23.22 8.25 9.57
N ILE A 304 -23.67 7.45 8.61
CA ILE A 304 -24.55 7.86 7.49
C ILE A 304 -25.72 6.89 7.41
N ASP A 305 -26.95 7.43 7.35
CA ASP A 305 -28.16 6.67 7.02
C ASP A 305 -28.16 6.29 5.54
N THR A 306 -27.92 5.00 5.25
CA THR A 306 -27.89 4.46 3.88
C THR A 306 -29.17 3.74 3.49
N GLU A 307 -30.11 3.52 4.42
CA GLU A 307 -31.35 2.77 4.16
C GLU A 307 -32.18 3.40 3.04
N LYS A 308 -32.16 4.73 2.95
CA LYS A 308 -32.92 5.50 1.94
C LYS A 308 -32.41 5.34 0.50
N TYR A 309 -31.20 4.80 0.30
CA TYR A 309 -30.50 4.84 -0.99
C TYR A 309 -30.15 3.46 -1.57
N GLY A 310 -30.53 2.39 -0.88
CA GLY A 310 -30.19 1.00 -1.21
C GLY A 310 -28.93 0.51 -0.49
N TRP A 311 -28.62 -0.78 -0.65
CA TRP A 311 -27.49 -1.41 0.05
C TRP A 311 -26.16 -0.93 -0.54
N VAL A 312 -25.19 -0.60 0.32
CA VAL A 312 -23.87 -0.19 -0.15
C VAL A 312 -23.12 -1.41 -0.69
N SER A 313 -22.85 -1.40 -2.00
CA SER A 313 -22.18 -2.47 -2.75
C SER A 313 -20.70 -2.21 -2.99
N THR A 314 -20.25 -0.96 -2.91
CA THR A 314 -18.82 -0.58 -3.00
C THR A 314 -18.58 0.73 -2.26
N SER A 315 -17.40 0.92 -1.70
CA SER A 315 -17.02 2.14 -0.99
C SER A 315 -15.57 2.51 -1.31
N THR A 316 -15.29 3.81 -1.40
CA THR A 316 -13.93 4.31 -1.66
C THR A 316 -13.71 5.66 -1.00
N TRP A 317 -12.52 5.86 -0.44
CA TRP A 317 -12.10 7.16 0.07
C TRP A 317 -11.47 8.00 -1.02
N GLN A 318 -11.43 9.31 -0.81
CA GLN A 318 -10.68 10.21 -1.67
C GLN A 318 -9.19 9.81 -1.57
N GLN A 319 -8.63 9.35 -2.68
CA GLN A 319 -7.20 9.10 -2.75
C GLN A 319 -6.45 10.42 -2.60
N MET A 320 -5.45 10.43 -1.72
CA MET A 320 -4.60 11.59 -1.49
C MET A 320 -3.26 11.41 -2.21
N HIS A 321 -2.72 12.52 -2.69
CA HIS A 321 -1.34 12.55 -3.16
C HIS A 321 -0.38 12.30 -1.99
N ARG A 322 0.66 11.49 -2.21
CA ARG A 322 1.74 11.25 -1.23
C ARG A 322 2.85 12.27 -1.48
N HIS A 323 2.83 13.42 -0.79
CA HIS A 323 3.98 14.32 -0.82
C HIS A 323 5.08 13.77 0.10
N GLY A 324 5.98 12.93 -0.44
CA GLY A 324 7.02 12.31 0.37
C GLY A 324 6.47 11.63 1.63
N THR A 325 7.17 11.77 2.75
CA THR A 325 6.72 11.32 4.08
C THR A 325 5.72 12.24 4.76
N ALA A 326 5.41 13.40 4.18
CA ALA A 326 4.58 14.41 4.80
C ALA A 326 3.10 14.14 4.50
N TYR A 327 2.35 13.78 5.54
CA TYR A 327 0.91 13.66 5.47
C TYR A 327 0.27 15.04 5.27
N ALA A 328 -0.66 15.15 4.33
CA ALA A 328 -1.39 16.39 4.12
C ALA A 328 -2.26 16.71 5.35
N THR A 329 -2.11 17.92 5.89
CA THR A 329 -3.03 18.44 6.92
C THR A 329 -4.35 18.79 6.27
N ARG A 330 -5.40 18.02 6.54
CA ARG A 330 -6.76 18.29 6.05
C ARG A 330 -7.76 18.14 7.18
N GLY A 331 -8.67 19.10 7.27
CA GLY A 331 -9.80 19.04 8.20
C GLY A 331 -10.85 18.01 7.78
N ASP A 332 -10.99 17.74 6.48
CA ASP A 332 -12.03 16.84 5.95
C ASP A 332 -11.53 15.91 4.82
N LEU A 333 -12.16 14.75 4.71
CA LEU A 333 -11.89 13.73 3.70
C LEU A 333 -13.19 13.28 3.00
N GLY A 334 -13.18 13.21 1.67
CA GLY A 334 -14.32 12.71 0.90
C GLY A 334 -14.45 11.19 0.97
N LEU A 335 -15.68 10.70 1.15
CA LEU A 335 -16.09 9.30 1.08
C LEU A 335 -17.14 9.14 -0.03
N ALA A 336 -17.00 8.13 -0.88
CA ALA A 336 -17.97 7.77 -1.89
C ALA A 336 -18.50 6.35 -1.67
N LEU A 337 -19.82 6.19 -1.66
CA LEU A 337 -20.52 4.92 -1.45
C LEU A 337 -21.41 4.62 -2.65
N GLY A 338 -21.20 3.49 -3.31
CA GLY A 338 -22.01 3.02 -4.43
C GLY A 338 -23.04 2.02 -3.92
N THR A 339 -24.27 2.10 -4.43
CA THR A 339 -25.37 1.24 -3.97
C THR A 339 -25.84 0.26 -5.03
N SER A 340 -26.52 -0.79 -4.57
CA SER A 340 -27.18 -1.80 -5.40
C SER A 340 -28.29 -1.23 -6.28
N GLU A 341 -28.83 -0.06 -5.94
CA GLU A 341 -29.88 0.64 -6.71
C GLU A 341 -29.31 1.63 -7.73
N GLY A 342 -27.98 1.71 -7.86
CA GLY A 342 -27.33 2.64 -8.77
C GLY A 342 -27.13 4.04 -8.22
N ASN A 343 -27.35 4.27 -6.92
CA ASN A 343 -27.02 5.54 -6.29
C ASN A 343 -25.54 5.58 -5.90
N VAL A 344 -24.93 6.76 -6.00
CA VAL A 344 -23.59 7.03 -5.50
C VAL A 344 -23.68 8.20 -4.53
N LEU A 345 -23.46 7.91 -3.25
CA LEU A 345 -23.48 8.88 -2.15
C LEU A 345 -22.08 9.45 -1.99
N ILE A 346 -21.97 10.77 -1.96
CA ILE A 346 -20.73 11.48 -1.66
C ILE A 346 -20.93 12.20 -0.33
N ALA A 347 -20.04 11.95 0.61
CA ALA A 347 -20.04 12.58 1.92
C ALA A 347 -18.65 13.11 2.26
N THR A 348 -18.61 14.20 3.02
CA THR A 348 -17.39 14.82 3.52
C THR A 348 -17.28 14.51 5.00
N VAL A 349 -16.21 13.80 5.37
CA VAL A 349 -16.00 13.28 6.72
C VAL A 349 -14.96 14.15 7.44
N PRO A 350 -15.28 14.74 8.60
CA PRO A 350 -14.33 15.54 9.36
C PRO A 350 -13.30 14.66 10.06
N VAL A 351 -12.04 15.07 10.02
CA VAL A 351 -10.89 14.44 10.69
C VAL A 351 -10.72 15.11 12.07
N ARG A 352 -11.21 14.45 13.12
CA ARG A 352 -11.23 15.01 14.50
C ARG A 352 -10.04 14.52 15.35
N VAL A 353 -9.56 15.39 16.25
CA VAL A 353 -8.55 15.09 17.29
C VAL A 353 -9.26 14.49 18.50
N SER A 354 -9.35 13.17 18.60
CA SER A 354 -9.84 12.44 19.78
C SER A 354 -11.28 12.78 20.26
N ALA A 355 -11.93 11.82 20.89
CA ALA A 355 -13.34 11.88 21.29
C ALA A 355 -13.50 12.65 22.61
N THR A 356 -13.72 13.97 22.55
CA THR A 356 -14.25 14.71 23.73
C THR A 356 -15.77 14.57 23.84
N ASP A 357 -16.46 14.33 22.72
CA ASP A 357 -17.88 13.97 22.68
C ASP A 357 -18.01 12.51 22.26
N ASP A 358 -18.44 11.68 23.22
CA ASP A 358 -18.71 10.26 23.00
C ASP A 358 -19.94 10.05 22.08
N SER A 359 -20.61 11.10 21.59
CA SER A 359 -21.75 10.96 20.67
C SER A 359 -21.32 10.97 19.20
N PRO A 360 -21.63 9.92 18.42
CA PRO A 360 -21.27 9.84 17.00
C PRO A 360 -22.08 10.86 16.18
N GLN A 361 -21.43 11.60 15.29
CA GLN A 361 -22.10 12.60 14.45
C GLN A 361 -22.81 11.94 13.26
N GLU A 362 -24.09 12.27 13.03
CA GLU A 362 -24.75 11.97 11.76
C GLU A 362 -24.21 12.88 10.67
N LEU A 363 -23.68 12.29 9.59
CA LEU A 363 -23.21 13.02 8.43
C LEU A 363 -24.31 13.08 7.37
N ALA A 364 -24.61 14.30 6.94
CA ALA A 364 -25.45 14.51 5.77
C ALA A 364 -24.71 14.07 4.50
N VAL A 365 -25.43 13.41 3.59
CA VAL A 365 -24.92 13.11 2.26
C VAL A 365 -24.84 14.42 1.46
N ASP A 366 -23.64 14.87 1.12
CA ASP A 366 -23.42 16.13 0.39
C ASP A 366 -24.06 16.12 -0.99
N ARG A 367 -23.98 14.96 -1.65
CA ARG A 367 -24.47 14.78 -3.01
C ARG A 367 -24.81 13.33 -3.28
N VAL A 368 -25.95 13.12 -3.94
CA VAL A 368 -26.35 11.84 -4.51
C VAL A 368 -26.25 11.94 -6.02
N ILE A 369 -25.53 11.00 -6.62
CA ILE A 369 -25.40 10.85 -8.07
C ILE A 369 -26.12 9.56 -8.45
N VAL A 370 -26.95 9.59 -9.50
CA VAL A 370 -27.58 8.38 -10.04
C VAL A 370 -26.76 7.87 -11.21
N SER A 371 -26.33 6.61 -11.14
CA SER A 371 -25.60 5.93 -12.20
C SER A 371 -26.45 5.87 -13.48
N PRO A 372 -25.82 5.84 -14.67
CA PRO A 372 -26.56 5.65 -15.91
C PRO A 372 -27.43 4.38 -15.87
N HIS A 373 -28.71 4.53 -16.21
CA HIS A 373 -29.72 3.45 -16.20
C HIS A 373 -30.01 2.83 -14.82
N SER A 374 -29.61 3.47 -13.72
CA SER A 374 -29.86 2.99 -12.35
C SER A 374 -29.38 1.54 -12.13
N GLN A 375 -28.27 1.17 -12.78
CA GLN A 375 -27.66 -0.13 -12.59
C GLN A 375 -26.82 -0.18 -11.32
N PRO A 376 -26.73 -1.34 -10.64
CA PRO A 376 -25.91 -1.51 -9.44
C PRO A 376 -24.47 -1.05 -9.67
N VAL A 377 -23.93 -0.33 -8.69
CA VAL A 377 -22.55 0.17 -8.73
C VAL A 377 -21.61 -0.90 -8.18
N PHE A 378 -20.64 -1.33 -8.98
CA PHE A 378 -19.70 -2.40 -8.59
C PHE A 378 -18.28 -1.89 -8.34
N GLY A 379 -17.91 -0.75 -8.93
CA GLY A 379 -16.58 -0.17 -8.76
C GLY A 379 -16.63 1.35 -8.65
N LEU A 380 -15.83 1.88 -7.72
CA LEU A 380 -15.64 3.32 -7.53
C LEU A 380 -14.15 3.64 -7.38
N CYS A 381 -13.71 4.70 -8.04
CA CYS A 381 -12.41 5.31 -7.79
C CYS A 381 -12.56 6.82 -7.65
N MET A 382 -12.10 7.39 -6.53
CA MET A 382 -12.25 8.82 -6.24
C MET A 382 -10.90 9.51 -6.05
N GLY A 383 -10.64 10.53 -6.87
CA GLY A 383 -9.43 11.35 -6.79
C GLY A 383 -8.40 11.06 -7.87
N SER A 384 -7.26 11.75 -7.79
CA SER A 384 -6.08 11.57 -8.67
C SER A 384 -4.81 11.68 -7.84
N ARG A 385 -3.81 10.86 -8.14
CA ARG A 385 -2.47 10.88 -7.52
C ARG A 385 -1.54 11.93 -8.18
N TRP A 386 -1.91 13.23 -8.24
CA TRP A 386 -1.07 14.30 -8.84
C TRP A 386 -0.70 15.49 -7.93
N THR A 387 0.52 16.05 -8.11
CA THR A 387 1.17 17.15 -7.36
C THR A 387 1.04 18.58 -7.93
N PHE A 388 1.43 19.53 -7.06
CA PHE A 388 1.92 20.92 -7.22
C PHE A 388 1.22 21.82 -8.25
N SER A 389 0.27 22.61 -7.73
CA SER A 389 -0.41 23.72 -8.41
C SER A 389 -1.18 23.32 -9.68
N ASN A 390 -2.50 23.26 -9.55
CA ASN A 390 -3.49 23.01 -10.62
C ASN A 390 -3.64 21.55 -11.10
N SER A 391 -4.23 20.68 -10.28
CA SER A 391 -5.04 19.57 -10.82
C SER A 391 -6.48 20.04 -11.10
N PRO A 392 -6.90 20.13 -12.38
CA PRO A 392 -8.29 20.16 -12.75
C PRO A 392 -8.78 18.72 -12.94
N THR A 393 -9.07 17.97 -11.86
CA THR A 393 -10.19 16.99 -11.78
C THR A 393 -10.09 16.08 -10.54
N ASN A 394 -10.72 16.48 -9.42
CA ASN A 394 -11.27 15.49 -8.48
C ASN A 394 -12.44 14.81 -9.19
N GLY A 395 -12.11 13.86 -10.06
CA GLY A 395 -13.05 13.03 -10.79
C GLY A 395 -13.43 11.83 -9.94
N LEU A 396 -14.71 11.49 -9.93
CA LEU A 396 -15.21 10.21 -9.44
C LEU A 396 -15.49 9.32 -10.65
N ILE A 397 -14.87 8.15 -10.70
CA ILE A 397 -15.10 7.13 -11.72
C ILE A 397 -16.07 6.12 -11.13
N VAL A 398 -17.14 5.82 -11.87
CA VAL A 398 -18.22 4.93 -11.46
C VAL A 398 -18.40 3.86 -12.51
N ALA A 399 -18.25 2.60 -12.11
CA ALA A 399 -18.60 1.44 -12.92
C ALA A 399 -19.97 0.89 -12.46
N SER A 400 -20.95 0.91 -13.38
CA SER A 400 -22.31 0.44 -13.16
C SER A 400 -22.74 -0.47 -14.30
N GLY A 401 -23.03 -1.74 -13.99
CA GLY A 401 -23.21 -2.81 -14.97
C GLY A 401 -22.08 -2.84 -16.00
N SER A 402 -22.38 -2.64 -17.28
CA SER A 402 -21.39 -2.66 -18.38
C SER A 402 -20.84 -1.28 -18.78
N THR A 403 -21.19 -0.24 -18.02
CA THR A 403 -20.88 1.15 -18.33
C THR A 403 -19.90 1.75 -17.34
N ILE A 404 -19.03 2.64 -17.85
CA ILE A 404 -18.15 3.48 -17.03
C ILE A 404 -18.57 4.93 -17.23
N SER A 405 -18.61 5.67 -16.13
CA SER A 405 -18.91 7.11 -16.13
C SER A 405 -17.93 7.88 -15.26
N VAL A 406 -17.57 9.09 -15.69
CA VAL A 406 -16.62 9.97 -15.01
C VAL A 406 -17.32 11.25 -14.61
N TRP A 407 -17.25 11.60 -13.33
CA TRP A 407 -17.99 12.71 -12.73
C TRP A 407 -17.05 13.74 -12.15
N ASN A 408 -17.25 15.02 -12.45
CA ASN A 408 -16.49 16.08 -11.81
C ASN A 408 -17.16 16.52 -10.50
N LEU A 409 -16.45 16.33 -9.37
CA LEU A 409 -16.96 16.68 -8.06
C LEU A 409 -16.94 18.18 -7.76
N LYS A 410 -16.10 18.98 -8.45
CA LYS A 410 -16.05 20.45 -8.28
C LYS A 410 -17.34 21.13 -8.79
N LYS A 411 -18.01 20.54 -9.77
CA LYS A 411 -19.25 21.08 -10.34
C LYS A 411 -20.45 20.59 -9.52
N LYS A 412 -20.76 21.29 -8.42
CA LYS A 412 -21.85 20.95 -7.47
C LYS A 412 -23.23 20.73 -8.11
N LYS A 413 -23.51 21.32 -9.28
CA LYS A 413 -24.81 21.25 -9.97
C LYS A 413 -24.89 20.25 -11.12
N GLN A 414 -23.87 19.41 -11.33
CA GLN A 414 -23.84 18.55 -12.52
C GLN A 414 -24.77 17.34 -12.38
N ALA A 415 -25.85 17.28 -13.16
CA ALA A 415 -26.79 16.14 -13.14
C ALA A 415 -26.33 14.95 -14.02
N GLN A 416 -25.36 15.17 -14.92
CA GLN A 416 -24.86 14.20 -15.90
C GLN A 416 -23.35 14.02 -15.74
N PRO A 417 -22.80 12.84 -16.08
CA PRO A 417 -21.36 12.62 -16.07
C PRO A 417 -20.64 13.51 -17.11
N ASN A 418 -19.35 13.78 -16.91
CA ASN A 418 -18.50 14.45 -17.88
C ASN A 418 -18.27 13.57 -19.12
N ALA A 419 -18.07 12.28 -18.89
CA ALA A 419 -17.89 11.28 -19.93
C ALA A 419 -18.60 10.00 -19.49
N LYS A 420 -19.24 9.30 -20.44
CA LYS A 420 -19.85 7.99 -20.23
C LYS A 420 -19.76 7.18 -21.50
N TRP A 421 -19.50 5.89 -21.37
CA TRP A 421 -19.44 4.96 -22.50
C TRP A 421 -19.81 3.55 -22.06
N LYS A 422 -20.22 2.73 -23.03
CA LYS A 422 -20.34 1.28 -22.85
C LYS A 422 -18.92 0.72 -22.90
N ALA A 423 -18.41 0.24 -21.77
CA ALA A 423 -17.04 -0.23 -21.68
C ALA A 423 -16.93 -1.70 -22.11
N HIS A 424 -17.90 -2.52 -21.68
CA HIS A 424 -17.87 -3.97 -21.83
C HIS A 424 -19.20 -4.50 -22.37
N ASP A 425 -19.18 -5.75 -22.85
CA ASP A 425 -20.41 -6.46 -23.23
C ASP A 425 -21.01 -7.26 -22.07
N GLY A 426 -20.22 -7.45 -21.00
CA GLY A 426 -20.67 -7.96 -19.71
C GLY A 426 -20.59 -6.92 -18.59
N ASN A 427 -21.01 -7.31 -17.39
CA ASN A 427 -20.85 -6.47 -16.19
C ASN A 427 -19.37 -6.29 -15.88
N VAL A 428 -19.00 -5.04 -15.58
CA VAL A 428 -17.67 -4.68 -15.05
C VAL A 428 -17.52 -5.31 -13.66
N THR A 429 -16.42 -6.00 -13.47
CA THR A 429 -16.07 -6.74 -12.25
C THR A 429 -14.82 -6.20 -11.56
N GLY A 430 -14.03 -5.41 -12.27
CA GLY A 430 -12.84 -4.75 -11.75
C GLY A 430 -12.68 -3.36 -12.38
N LEU A 431 -12.24 -2.41 -11.55
CA LEU A 431 -12.02 -1.03 -11.95
C LEU A 431 -10.83 -0.48 -11.17
N ASP A 432 -9.82 0.04 -11.87
CA ASP A 432 -8.69 0.73 -11.25
C ASP A 432 -8.17 1.85 -12.16
N THR A 433 -7.21 2.62 -11.67
CA THR A 433 -6.54 3.70 -12.41
C THR A 433 -5.03 3.54 -12.32
N ASN A 434 -4.30 4.06 -13.31
CA ASN A 434 -2.84 4.15 -13.20
C ASN A 434 -2.41 5.16 -12.12
N TYR A 435 -1.10 5.22 -11.86
CA TYR A 435 -0.49 6.14 -10.90
C TYR A 435 -0.93 7.57 -11.14
N PHE A 436 -0.93 8.00 -12.40
CA PHE A 436 -1.28 9.36 -12.79
C PHE A 436 -2.80 9.64 -12.74
N GLY A 437 -3.64 8.61 -12.62
CA GLY A 437 -5.09 8.76 -12.60
C GLY A 437 -5.67 9.39 -13.86
N ASP A 438 -4.96 9.35 -14.99
CA ASP A 438 -5.38 9.84 -16.31
C ASP A 438 -5.91 8.71 -17.22
N THR A 439 -5.69 7.46 -16.83
CA THR A 439 -6.23 6.28 -17.50
C THR A 439 -7.02 5.41 -16.55
N ILE A 440 -8.04 4.75 -17.10
CA ILE A 440 -8.93 3.83 -16.40
C ILE A 440 -8.68 2.43 -16.94
N ILE A 441 -8.65 1.45 -16.06
CA ILE A 441 -8.49 0.06 -16.42
C ILE A 441 -9.69 -0.69 -15.88
N SER A 442 -10.31 -1.49 -16.74
CA SER A 442 -11.51 -2.22 -16.41
C SER A 442 -11.41 -3.67 -16.86
N ALA A 443 -12.03 -4.54 -16.08
CA ALA A 443 -12.20 -5.94 -16.40
C ALA A 443 -13.66 -6.33 -16.20
N ALA A 444 -14.11 -7.35 -16.93
CA ALA A 444 -15.50 -7.75 -16.92
C ALA A 444 -15.73 -9.26 -17.05
N VAL A 445 -17.00 -9.65 -16.87
CA VAL A 445 -17.47 -11.03 -17.08
C VAL A 445 -17.32 -11.47 -18.55
N ASP A 446 -17.21 -10.53 -19.49
CA ASP A 446 -16.94 -10.84 -20.90
C ASP A 446 -15.53 -11.42 -21.15
N GLY A 447 -14.68 -11.48 -20.11
CA GLY A 447 -13.34 -12.04 -20.17
C GLY A 447 -12.29 -11.07 -20.71
N THR A 448 -12.67 -9.82 -21.01
CA THR A 448 -11.77 -8.81 -21.56
C THR A 448 -11.24 -7.86 -20.49
N ILE A 449 -10.02 -7.38 -20.72
CA ILE A 449 -9.39 -6.30 -19.95
C ILE A 449 -9.17 -5.14 -20.91
N LYS A 450 -9.61 -3.95 -20.51
CA LYS A 450 -9.59 -2.74 -21.34
C LYS A 450 -8.98 -1.57 -20.61
N VAL A 451 -8.25 -0.73 -21.35
CA VAL A 451 -7.60 0.49 -20.85
C VAL A 451 -8.15 1.68 -21.62
N TRP A 452 -8.58 2.71 -20.89
CA TRP A 452 -9.30 3.86 -21.42
C TRP A 452 -8.62 5.17 -21.02
N GLU A 453 -8.67 6.15 -21.91
CA GLU A 453 -8.39 7.53 -21.55
C GLU A 453 -9.53 8.09 -20.68
N LYS A 454 -9.22 8.59 -19.49
CA LYS A 454 -10.24 9.02 -18.50
C LYS A 454 -11.12 10.18 -18.97
N THR A 455 -10.56 11.12 -19.71
CA THR A 455 -11.22 12.37 -20.09
C THR A 455 -12.23 12.18 -21.21
N THR A 456 -11.88 11.38 -22.21
CA THR A 456 -12.66 11.18 -23.44
C THR A 456 -13.45 9.88 -23.43
N GLY A 457 -13.00 8.87 -22.66
CA GLY A 457 -13.49 7.50 -22.76
C GLY A 457 -12.98 6.75 -23.98
N LYS A 458 -11.92 7.24 -24.65
CA LYS A 458 -11.29 6.55 -25.80
C LYS A 458 -10.65 5.24 -25.33
N LEU A 459 -10.92 4.15 -26.04
CA LEU A 459 -10.26 2.86 -25.82
C LEU A 459 -8.80 2.93 -26.33
N LEU A 460 -7.85 2.67 -25.43
CA LEU A 460 -6.41 2.69 -25.73
C LEU A 460 -5.88 1.27 -25.95
N HIS A 461 -6.24 0.35 -25.06
CA HIS A 461 -5.82 -1.04 -25.13
C HIS A 461 -6.97 -2.00 -24.85
N SER A 462 -6.94 -3.16 -25.50
CA SER A 462 -7.86 -4.27 -25.24
C SER A 462 -7.12 -5.60 -25.29
N SER A 463 -7.45 -6.54 -24.41
CA SER A 463 -6.88 -7.89 -24.43
C SER A 463 -7.34 -8.71 -25.65
N ASP A 464 -8.45 -8.35 -26.27
CA ASP A 464 -9.03 -9.00 -27.46
C ASP A 464 -8.82 -8.21 -28.77
N ALA A 465 -8.00 -7.15 -28.74
CA ALA A 465 -7.65 -6.41 -29.95
C ALA A 465 -6.82 -7.30 -30.89
N THR A 466 -7.07 -7.19 -32.20
CA THR A 466 -6.18 -7.83 -33.18
C THR A 466 -4.86 -7.07 -33.21
N PRO A 467 -3.69 -7.76 -33.18
CA PRO A 467 -2.42 -7.07 -33.31
C PRO A 467 -2.39 -6.33 -34.64
N THR A 468 -2.10 -5.03 -34.60
CA THR A 468 -1.92 -4.27 -35.82
C THR A 468 -0.63 -4.70 -36.49
N ASP A 469 -0.77 -5.24 -37.70
CA ASP A 469 0.34 -5.53 -38.59
C ASP A 469 0.95 -4.18 -39.03
N ASP A 470 2.02 -3.74 -38.37
CA ASP A 470 2.85 -2.64 -38.84
C ASP A 470 3.54 -3.15 -40.11
N GLY A 471 2.95 -2.85 -41.26
CA GLY A 471 3.20 -3.51 -42.55
C GLY A 471 4.65 -3.55 -43.04
N ASN A 472 5.44 -4.48 -42.51
CA ASN A 472 6.72 -4.95 -43.05
C ASN A 472 7.18 -6.27 -42.41
N SER A 473 6.39 -7.35 -42.56
CA SER A 473 6.92 -8.73 -42.56
C SER A 473 5.89 -9.70 -43.13
N GLU A 474 6.14 -10.24 -44.33
CA GLU A 474 5.38 -11.35 -44.93
C GLU A 474 5.68 -12.69 -44.23
N ASP A 475 5.53 -12.78 -42.91
CA ASP A 475 5.50 -14.06 -42.20
C ASP A 475 4.20 -14.18 -41.41
N THR A 476 3.20 -14.73 -42.09
CA THR A 476 1.87 -15.00 -41.57
C THR A 476 1.91 -16.16 -40.57
N VAL A 477 2.46 -15.93 -39.38
CA VAL A 477 2.13 -16.78 -38.23
C VAL A 477 0.78 -16.30 -37.71
N ILE A 478 -0.28 -17.04 -38.06
CA ILE A 478 -1.60 -16.90 -37.43
C ILE A 478 -1.43 -17.29 -35.95
N SER A 479 -0.97 -16.35 -35.13
CA SER A 479 -1.14 -16.40 -33.69
C SER A 479 -2.63 -16.24 -33.45
N THR A 480 -3.35 -17.37 -33.39
CA THR A 480 -4.70 -17.39 -32.83
C THR A 480 -4.60 -16.73 -31.46
N SER A 481 -5.12 -15.52 -31.31
CA SER A 481 -5.20 -14.82 -30.03
C SER A 481 -6.00 -15.72 -29.08
N THR A 482 -5.31 -16.52 -28.28
CA THR A 482 -5.88 -17.39 -27.26
C THR A 482 -6.30 -16.53 -26.07
N THR A 483 -7.05 -15.45 -26.30
CA THR A 483 -7.67 -14.70 -25.23
C THR A 483 -8.49 -15.66 -24.39
N SER A 484 -8.16 -15.71 -23.12
CA SER A 484 -8.90 -16.47 -22.13
C SER A 484 -10.38 -16.11 -22.18
N LYS A 485 -11.22 -17.05 -22.67
CA LYS A 485 -12.69 -16.92 -22.65
C LYS A 485 -13.30 -16.96 -21.24
N TYR A 486 -12.46 -16.91 -20.21
CA TYR A 486 -12.88 -17.00 -18.82
C TYR A 486 -13.21 -15.62 -18.25
N PRO A 487 -14.32 -15.49 -17.50
CA PRO A 487 -14.67 -14.25 -16.80
C PRO A 487 -13.53 -13.76 -15.91
N VAL A 488 -13.25 -12.46 -15.97
CA VAL A 488 -12.37 -11.79 -14.99
C VAL A 488 -13.24 -11.37 -13.81
N PHE A 489 -12.83 -11.69 -12.59
CA PHE A 489 -13.55 -11.35 -11.35
C PHE A 489 -12.77 -10.42 -10.43
N GLY A 490 -11.51 -10.14 -10.72
CA GLY A 490 -10.71 -9.19 -9.97
C GLY A 490 -9.63 -8.56 -10.84
N LEU A 491 -9.35 -7.29 -10.60
CA LEU A 491 -8.36 -6.48 -11.28
C LEU A 491 -7.76 -5.52 -10.25
N ALA A 492 -6.44 -5.45 -10.16
CA ALA A 492 -5.74 -4.45 -9.36
C ALA A 492 -4.47 -3.97 -10.06
N MET A 493 -4.28 -2.65 -10.08
CA MET A 493 -3.06 -1.99 -10.54
C MET A 493 -2.02 -1.95 -9.43
N SER A 494 -0.77 -2.24 -9.79
CA SER A 494 0.34 -2.12 -8.86
C SER A 494 0.61 -0.66 -8.48
N PRO A 495 1.17 -0.37 -7.29
CA PRO A 495 1.26 1.00 -6.78
C PRO A 495 1.95 2.02 -7.68
N SER A 496 2.97 1.62 -8.44
CA SER A 496 3.74 2.45 -9.39
C SER A 496 3.35 2.18 -10.85
N SER A 497 2.24 1.45 -11.08
CA SER A 497 1.75 1.08 -12.40
C SER A 497 2.69 0.27 -13.28
N ALA A 498 3.54 -0.54 -12.65
CA ALA A 498 4.42 -1.48 -13.34
C ALA A 498 3.67 -2.70 -13.91
N GLN A 499 2.67 -3.21 -13.18
CA GLN A 499 1.96 -4.44 -13.53
C GLN A 499 0.49 -4.43 -13.09
N LEU A 500 -0.30 -5.28 -13.72
CA LEU A 500 -1.70 -5.57 -13.43
C LEU A 500 -1.83 -6.98 -12.86
N ALA A 501 -2.56 -7.13 -11.76
CA ALA A 501 -2.95 -8.44 -11.24
C ALA A 501 -4.41 -8.72 -11.62
N CYS A 502 -4.67 -9.83 -12.30
CA CYS A 502 -6.00 -10.22 -12.76
C CYS A 502 -6.38 -11.60 -12.26
N VAL A 503 -7.61 -11.76 -11.77
CA VAL A 503 -8.15 -13.04 -11.34
C VAL A 503 -9.24 -13.52 -12.29
N PHE A 504 -8.99 -14.66 -12.91
CA PHE A 504 -9.90 -15.35 -13.82
C PHE A 504 -10.59 -16.51 -13.10
N ILE A 505 -11.88 -16.71 -13.37
CA ILE A 505 -12.59 -17.91 -12.92
C ILE A 505 -12.46 -19.00 -13.97
N ILE A 506 -11.76 -20.08 -13.62
CA ILE A 506 -11.60 -21.23 -14.49
C ILE A 506 -12.70 -22.26 -14.16
N PRO A 507 -13.66 -22.51 -15.07
CA PRO A 507 -14.63 -23.57 -14.89
C PRO A 507 -13.91 -24.92 -14.84
N PRO A 508 -14.41 -25.86 -14.04
CA PRO A 508 -13.79 -27.17 -13.92
C PRO A 508 -13.66 -27.85 -15.29
N ALA A 509 -12.49 -28.39 -15.59
CA ALA A 509 -12.27 -29.16 -16.80
C ALA A 509 -13.15 -30.42 -16.76
N SER A 510 -14.27 -30.41 -17.48
CA SER A 510 -15.08 -31.62 -17.70
C SER A 510 -14.29 -32.58 -18.60
N ARG A 511 -13.47 -33.45 -18.01
CA ARG A 511 -13.04 -34.67 -18.71
C ARG A 511 -14.03 -35.77 -18.37
N PRO A 512 -14.98 -36.13 -19.25
CA PRO A 512 -15.80 -37.31 -19.01
C PRO A 512 -14.90 -38.55 -19.15
N ASN A 513 -14.44 -39.10 -18.03
CA ASN A 513 -13.78 -40.40 -18.04
C ASN A 513 -14.86 -41.48 -18.17
N ARG A 514 -14.92 -42.14 -19.33
CA ARG A 514 -16.00 -43.09 -19.70
C ARG A 514 -15.97 -44.43 -18.94
N LYS A 515 -15.19 -44.55 -17.85
CA LYS A 515 -14.98 -45.83 -17.14
C LYS A 515 -15.30 -45.85 -15.64
N SER A 516 -15.59 -44.72 -14.99
CA SER A 516 -16.09 -44.73 -13.60
C SER A 516 -17.28 -43.80 -13.45
N GLN A 517 -18.47 -44.40 -13.38
CA GLN A 517 -19.73 -43.71 -13.13
C GLN A 517 -19.89 -43.28 -11.65
N ALA A 518 -18.78 -43.02 -10.95
CA ALA A 518 -18.74 -42.85 -9.50
C ALA A 518 -17.86 -41.68 -8.98
N ASP A 519 -17.31 -40.83 -9.85
CA ASP A 519 -16.66 -39.58 -9.41
C ASP A 519 -17.34 -38.37 -10.08
N VAL A 520 -18.54 -38.05 -9.60
CA VAL A 520 -19.17 -36.72 -9.73
C VAL A 520 -18.82 -35.85 -8.50
N SER A 521 -17.77 -36.22 -7.79
CA SER A 521 -17.25 -35.58 -6.58
C SER A 521 -16.64 -34.21 -6.94
N TYR A 522 -17.50 -33.20 -7.03
CA TYR A 522 -17.22 -31.76 -7.01
C TYR A 522 -15.89 -31.34 -7.66
N SER A 523 -15.92 -31.12 -8.96
CA SER A 523 -14.90 -30.30 -9.61
C SER A 523 -15.08 -28.85 -9.12
N ARG A 524 -14.48 -28.50 -7.97
CA ARG A 524 -14.54 -27.15 -7.40
C ARG A 524 -14.05 -26.16 -8.45
N VAL A 525 -14.84 -25.10 -8.70
CA VAL A 525 -14.42 -23.96 -9.53
C VAL A 525 -13.11 -23.45 -8.95
N SER A 526 -12.08 -23.34 -9.78
CA SER A 526 -10.78 -22.81 -9.35
C SER A 526 -10.53 -21.47 -10.01
N SER A 527 -9.75 -20.63 -9.34
CA SER A 527 -9.36 -19.34 -9.91
C SER A 527 -7.95 -19.42 -10.45
N SER A 528 -7.64 -18.51 -11.37
CA SER A 528 -6.28 -18.26 -11.79
C SER A 528 -5.91 -16.81 -11.59
N LEU A 529 -4.68 -16.60 -11.12
CA LEU A 529 -4.04 -15.29 -11.03
C LEU A 529 -3.04 -15.14 -12.16
N GLU A 530 -3.12 -14.01 -12.85
CA GLU A 530 -2.20 -13.63 -13.92
C GLU A 530 -1.63 -12.25 -13.60
N TYR A 531 -0.32 -12.10 -13.82
CA TYR A 531 0.38 -10.82 -13.74
C TYR A 531 0.65 -10.33 -15.15
N ILE A 532 0.01 -9.22 -15.52
CA ILE A 532 0.09 -8.64 -16.85
C ILE A 532 1.00 -7.41 -16.78
N PRO A 533 2.06 -7.32 -17.62
CA PRO A 533 2.85 -6.11 -17.74
C PRO A 533 1.97 -4.93 -18.09
N SER A 534 2.19 -3.81 -17.42
CA SER A 534 1.49 -2.58 -17.71
C SER A 534 1.75 -2.13 -19.15
N PRO A 535 0.75 -1.57 -19.87
CA PRO A 535 0.94 -1.08 -21.23
C PRO A 535 1.98 0.05 -21.31
N TRP A 536 2.25 0.75 -20.20
CA TRP A 536 3.25 1.82 -20.11
C TRP A 536 4.69 1.30 -19.90
N VAL A 537 4.87 -0.01 -19.81
CA VAL A 537 6.16 -0.66 -19.48
C VAL A 537 6.60 -1.61 -20.61
N LYS A 538 6.00 -1.51 -21.79
CA LYS A 538 6.30 -2.39 -22.95
C LYS A 538 7.73 -2.24 -23.46
N THR A 539 8.27 -1.02 -23.42
CA THR A 539 9.65 -0.74 -23.85
C THR A 539 10.47 -0.20 -22.69
N PRO A 540 11.79 -0.47 -22.64
CA PRO A 540 12.66 0.07 -21.60
C PRO A 540 12.57 1.59 -21.46
N ASP A 541 12.49 2.32 -22.57
CA ASP A 541 12.42 3.80 -22.57
C ASP A 541 11.10 4.32 -21.98
N GLN A 542 9.97 3.68 -22.30
CA GLN A 542 8.69 4.04 -21.69
C GLN A 542 8.69 3.80 -20.18
N LEU A 543 9.28 2.69 -19.72
CA LEU A 543 9.42 2.41 -18.29
C LEU A 543 10.26 3.49 -17.61
N VAL A 544 11.39 3.89 -18.21
CA VAL A 544 12.24 4.98 -17.69
C VAL A 544 11.42 6.26 -17.52
N ASP A 545 10.66 6.67 -18.54
CA ASP A 545 9.90 7.92 -18.49
C ASP A 545 8.80 7.89 -17.42
N VAL A 546 8.10 6.77 -17.28
CA VAL A 546 7.11 6.57 -16.23
C VAL A 546 7.77 6.62 -14.85
N VAL A 547 8.87 5.90 -14.66
CA VAL A 547 9.58 5.83 -13.37
C VAL A 547 10.14 7.21 -12.99
N CYS A 548 10.78 7.93 -13.91
CA CYS A 548 11.30 9.27 -13.65
C CYS A 548 10.17 10.24 -13.27
N ARG A 549 9.08 10.23 -14.03
CA ARG A 549 7.91 11.07 -13.76
C ARG A 549 7.30 10.77 -12.38
N ILE A 550 7.19 9.49 -12.00
CA ILE A 550 6.74 9.10 -10.66
C ILE A 550 7.71 9.59 -9.58
N LEU A 551 9.03 9.47 -9.78
CA LEU A 551 10.02 9.96 -8.81
C LEU A 551 9.93 11.47 -8.62
N ASP A 552 9.78 12.22 -9.72
CA ASP A 552 9.67 13.68 -9.71
C ASP A 552 8.37 14.15 -9.03
N GLU A 553 7.26 13.45 -9.23
CA GLU A 553 5.98 13.78 -8.59
C GLU A 553 5.92 13.35 -7.12
N SER A 554 6.28 12.09 -6.83
CA SER A 554 6.17 11.51 -5.49
C SER A 554 7.19 12.05 -4.50
N GLN A 555 8.35 12.49 -5.01
CA GLN A 555 9.55 12.79 -4.22
C GLN A 555 9.94 11.63 -3.27
N SER A 556 9.68 10.37 -3.66
CA SER A 556 9.93 9.18 -2.84
C SER A 556 10.13 7.91 -3.67
N VAL A 557 11.07 7.06 -3.25
CA VAL A 557 11.31 5.73 -3.85
C VAL A 557 10.50 4.62 -3.15
N SER A 558 9.76 4.96 -2.10
CA SER A 558 9.25 3.95 -1.16
C SER A 558 8.20 2.98 -1.70
N SER A 559 7.48 3.35 -2.77
CA SER A 559 6.44 2.51 -3.39
C SER A 559 6.93 1.60 -4.51
N PHE A 560 8.24 1.56 -4.79
CA PHE A 560 8.79 0.96 -6.02
C PHE A 560 8.94 -0.56 -5.97
N MET A 561 8.44 -1.23 -4.93
CA MET A 561 8.60 -2.68 -4.81
C MET A 561 7.95 -3.45 -5.96
N ASP A 562 6.89 -2.92 -6.57
CA ASP A 562 6.27 -3.49 -7.77
C ASP A 562 7.14 -3.36 -9.02
N VAL A 563 7.86 -2.24 -9.18
CA VAL A 563 8.87 -2.05 -10.24
C VAL A 563 10.03 -3.04 -10.04
N VAL A 564 10.49 -3.19 -8.80
CA VAL A 564 11.54 -4.18 -8.47
C VAL A 564 11.05 -5.59 -8.78
N TRP A 565 9.80 -5.93 -8.43
CA TRP A 565 9.20 -7.22 -8.78
C TRP A 565 9.17 -7.43 -10.29
N PHE A 566 8.72 -6.44 -11.06
CA PHE A 566 8.70 -6.52 -12.52
C PHE A 566 10.07 -6.80 -13.11
N CYS A 567 11.05 -5.98 -12.74
CA CYS A 567 12.42 -6.08 -13.19
C CYS A 567 13.08 -7.41 -12.80
N TYR A 568 12.73 -7.95 -11.62
CA TYR A 568 13.22 -9.26 -11.19
C TYR A 568 12.67 -10.39 -12.05
N ASN A 569 11.36 -10.38 -12.34
CA ASN A 569 10.75 -11.41 -13.19
C ASN A 569 11.32 -11.37 -14.61
N ASP A 570 11.53 -10.17 -15.18
CA ASP A 570 12.20 -10.01 -16.48
C ASP A 570 13.63 -10.57 -16.44
N ASN A 571 14.42 -10.23 -15.42
CA ASN A 571 15.77 -10.78 -15.26
C ASN A 571 15.76 -12.30 -15.12
N ALA A 572 14.85 -12.87 -14.32
CA ALA A 572 14.72 -14.31 -14.16
C ALA A 572 14.36 -15.02 -15.49
N ALA A 573 13.48 -14.41 -16.29
CA ALA A 573 13.14 -14.93 -17.62
C ALA A 573 14.36 -14.91 -18.57
N VAL A 574 15.14 -13.82 -18.59
CA VAL A 574 16.37 -13.72 -19.38
C VAL A 574 17.42 -14.74 -18.91
N MET A 575 17.60 -14.91 -17.59
CA MET A 575 18.52 -15.92 -17.04
C MET A 575 18.10 -17.34 -17.41
N SER A 576 16.80 -17.63 -17.41
CA SER A 576 16.28 -18.94 -17.80
C SER A 576 16.46 -19.24 -19.29
N LEU A 577 16.33 -18.24 -20.15
CA LEU A 577 16.54 -18.38 -21.60
C LEU A 577 18.02 -18.65 -21.94
N ASN A 578 18.93 -18.06 -21.17
CA ASN A 578 20.37 -18.21 -21.40
C ASN A 578 20.94 -19.55 -20.88
N GLY A 579 20.19 -20.30 -20.07
CA GLY A 579 20.53 -21.65 -19.59
C GLY A 579 21.79 -21.74 -18.71
N SER A 580 21.84 -22.74 -17.84
CA SER A 580 23.14 -23.21 -17.34
C SER A 580 23.84 -23.93 -18.50
N THR A 581 25.13 -23.70 -18.67
CA THR A 581 25.96 -24.32 -19.71
C THR A 581 26.01 -25.86 -19.67
N ASP A 582 25.32 -26.54 -18.74
CA ASP A 582 25.60 -27.95 -18.42
C ASP A 582 24.50 -28.98 -18.73
N LEU A 583 23.24 -28.64 -19.05
CA LEU A 583 22.21 -29.67 -19.30
C LEU A 583 21.16 -29.27 -20.35
N ALA A 584 21.57 -29.14 -21.62
CA ALA A 584 20.64 -28.82 -22.72
C ALA A 584 20.23 -30.06 -23.54
N ILE A 585 19.29 -30.86 -23.03
CA ILE A 585 18.50 -31.79 -23.87
C ILE A 585 17.56 -31.05 -24.86
N PRO A 586 17.02 -29.85 -24.55
CA PRO A 586 16.20 -29.09 -25.52
C PRO A 586 16.98 -28.59 -26.76
N ALA A 587 18.29 -28.37 -26.65
CA ALA A 587 19.13 -27.92 -27.77
C ALA A 587 19.29 -28.99 -28.88
N LEU A 588 19.07 -30.26 -28.58
CA LEU A 588 19.13 -31.34 -29.57
C LEU A 588 17.84 -31.46 -30.41
N LEU A 589 16.69 -31.07 -29.84
CA LEU A 589 15.37 -31.20 -30.48
C LEU A 589 15.09 -30.03 -31.43
N ASN A 590 15.54 -28.81 -31.10
CA ASN A 590 15.33 -27.65 -31.97
C ASN A 590 16.20 -27.64 -33.24
N LYS A 591 17.30 -28.41 -33.27
CA LYS A 591 18.09 -28.64 -34.49
C LYS A 591 17.35 -29.44 -35.58
N ILE A 592 16.22 -30.06 -35.26
CA ILE A 592 15.43 -30.86 -36.21
C ILE A 592 14.41 -29.99 -36.97
N ASN A 593 14.07 -28.79 -36.47
CA ASN A 593 12.92 -28.01 -36.94
C ASN A 593 13.23 -26.66 -37.61
N GLY A 594 14.47 -26.42 -38.07
CA GLY A 594 14.76 -25.40 -39.10
C GLY A 594 14.10 -24.02 -38.93
N GLU A 595 14.16 -23.42 -37.74
CA GLU A 595 13.69 -22.07 -37.42
C GLU A 595 14.87 -21.13 -37.05
N PRO A 596 14.69 -19.79 -37.05
CA PRO A 596 15.71 -18.81 -37.48
C PRO A 596 16.90 -18.65 -36.54
N SER A 597 17.98 -18.06 -37.09
CA SER A 597 19.34 -18.02 -36.53
C SER A 597 19.47 -17.51 -35.09
N ASP A 598 20.15 -18.32 -34.27
CA ASP A 598 20.48 -18.19 -32.84
C ASP A 598 21.17 -16.87 -32.35
N SER A 599 21.42 -15.87 -33.19
CA SER A 599 22.26 -14.71 -32.80
C SER A 599 21.53 -13.59 -32.05
N GLU A 600 20.21 -13.44 -32.19
CA GLU A 600 19.45 -12.37 -31.51
C GLU A 600 18.85 -12.80 -30.16
N VAL A 601 18.52 -14.09 -30.01
CA VAL A 601 17.87 -14.61 -28.78
C VAL A 601 18.86 -14.68 -27.59
N LEU A 602 20.17 -14.76 -27.86
CA LEU A 602 21.24 -14.70 -26.86
C LEU A 602 21.68 -13.27 -26.46
N ALA A 603 21.02 -12.22 -26.96
CA ALA A 603 21.48 -10.83 -26.84
C ALA A 603 20.57 -9.88 -26.02
N ARG A 604 19.39 -10.32 -25.56
CA ARG A 604 18.47 -9.44 -24.80
C ARG A 604 19.02 -9.17 -23.39
N GLN A 605 19.34 -7.91 -23.11
CA GLN A 605 19.70 -7.47 -21.76
C GLN A 605 18.46 -7.32 -20.87
N PRO A 606 18.57 -7.61 -19.55
CA PRO A 606 17.51 -7.33 -18.60
C PRO A 606 17.12 -5.84 -18.56
N ILE A 607 15.81 -5.56 -18.50
CA ILE A 607 15.26 -4.19 -18.56
C ILE A 607 15.80 -3.30 -17.43
N TYR A 608 16.05 -3.89 -16.26
CA TYR A 608 16.51 -3.14 -15.10
C TYR A 608 17.89 -2.50 -15.31
N LEU A 609 18.77 -3.08 -16.15
CA LEU A 609 20.09 -2.51 -16.41
C LEU A 609 19.96 -1.18 -17.16
N HIS A 610 19.19 -1.18 -18.25
CA HIS A 610 18.87 0.03 -19.01
C HIS A 610 18.23 1.11 -18.13
N LEU A 611 17.25 0.70 -17.30
CA LEU A 611 16.61 1.60 -16.35
C LEU A 611 17.62 2.22 -15.36
N CYS A 612 18.54 1.43 -14.80
CA CYS A 612 19.55 1.94 -13.88
C CYS A 612 20.52 2.91 -14.58
N GLU A 613 20.97 2.58 -15.80
CA GLU A 613 21.91 3.41 -16.56
C GLU A 613 21.31 4.78 -16.90
N GLU A 614 20.06 4.83 -17.35
CA GLU A 614 19.41 6.08 -17.72
C GLU A 614 19.03 6.92 -16.48
N LEU A 615 18.63 6.29 -15.36
CA LEU A 615 18.45 6.98 -14.07
C LEU A 615 19.75 7.63 -13.58
N GLU A 616 20.86 6.89 -13.63
CA GLU A 616 22.17 7.40 -13.25
C GLU A 616 22.62 8.55 -14.17
N LYS A 617 22.44 8.39 -15.48
CA LYS A 617 22.77 9.41 -16.47
C LYS A 617 22.00 10.72 -16.25
N ARG A 618 20.66 10.66 -16.12
CA ARG A 618 19.83 11.85 -15.84
C ARG A 618 20.25 12.56 -14.55
N TYR A 619 20.65 11.81 -13.52
CA TYR A 619 21.19 12.40 -12.30
C TYR A 619 22.48 13.19 -12.56
N TYR A 620 23.47 12.58 -13.23
CA TYR A 620 24.76 13.25 -13.49
C TYR A 620 24.61 14.45 -14.43
N GLU A 621 23.75 14.37 -15.44
CA GLU A 621 23.42 15.49 -16.34
C GLU A 621 22.77 16.65 -15.59
N SER A 622 21.78 16.36 -14.72
CA SER A 622 21.13 17.39 -13.89
C SER A 622 22.12 18.09 -12.94
N THR A 623 23.11 17.34 -12.42
CA THR A 623 24.13 17.86 -11.53
C THR A 623 25.09 18.80 -12.29
N GLN A 624 25.53 18.41 -13.49
CA GLN A 624 26.35 19.25 -14.36
C GLN A 624 25.62 20.55 -14.75
N ALA A 625 24.34 20.47 -15.10
CA ALA A 625 23.53 21.64 -15.42
C ALA A 625 23.40 22.59 -14.21
N SER A 626 23.15 22.05 -13.01
CA SER A 626 23.00 22.85 -11.79
C SER A 626 24.28 23.60 -11.39
N SER A 627 25.46 23.05 -11.69
CA SER A 627 26.76 23.70 -11.46
C SER A 627 26.97 24.99 -12.29
N SER A 628 26.22 25.17 -13.38
CA SER A 628 26.30 26.36 -14.25
C SER A 628 25.38 27.52 -13.82
N THR A 629 24.40 27.24 -12.96
CA THR A 629 23.46 28.23 -12.42
C THR A 629 23.74 28.46 -10.93
N ALA A 630 24.41 29.57 -10.62
CA ALA A 630 24.77 29.99 -9.26
C ALA A 630 23.55 30.42 -8.39
N ASN A 631 22.49 29.63 -8.35
CA ASN A 631 21.41 29.82 -7.39
C ASN A 631 21.69 28.95 -6.16
N GLY A 632 21.94 29.60 -5.02
CA GLY A 632 22.23 28.99 -3.72
C GLY A 632 21.06 28.21 -3.08
N GLY A 633 20.24 27.55 -3.89
CA GLY A 633 19.19 26.65 -3.44
C GLY A 633 19.75 25.36 -2.84
N ARG A 634 18.95 24.71 -2.01
CA ARG A 634 19.26 23.41 -1.42
C ARG A 634 19.33 22.34 -2.53
N PRO A 635 20.37 21.49 -2.58
CA PRO A 635 20.42 20.43 -3.58
C PRO A 635 19.29 19.42 -3.35
N PRO A 636 18.53 19.05 -4.40
CA PRO A 636 17.42 18.10 -4.28
C PRO A 636 17.92 16.73 -3.82
N ILE A 637 17.02 15.92 -3.27
CA ILE A 637 17.36 14.54 -2.87
C ILE A 637 17.70 13.76 -4.15
N PRO A 638 18.80 12.98 -4.17
CA PRO A 638 19.23 12.20 -5.34
C PRO A 638 18.34 10.96 -5.58
N LEU A 639 17.06 11.18 -5.88
CA LEU A 639 16.03 10.14 -5.99
C LEU A 639 16.35 9.09 -7.08
N TYR A 640 16.88 9.51 -8.23
CA TYR A 640 17.26 8.59 -9.31
C TYR A 640 18.36 7.61 -8.88
N LEU A 641 19.37 8.10 -8.12
CA LEU A 641 20.41 7.23 -7.57
C LEU A 641 19.87 6.30 -6.49
N GLN A 642 18.94 6.77 -5.64
CA GLN A 642 18.29 5.91 -4.66
C GLN A 642 17.49 4.78 -5.32
N ALA A 643 16.78 5.06 -6.41
CA ALA A 643 16.04 4.08 -7.19
C ALA A 643 16.97 3.08 -7.89
N SER A 644 18.06 3.54 -8.53
CA SER A 644 19.08 2.65 -9.12
C SER A 644 19.72 1.75 -8.06
N LEU A 645 20.08 2.30 -6.90
CA LEU A 645 20.62 1.51 -5.79
C LEU A 645 19.61 0.45 -5.32
N LEU A 646 18.33 0.79 -5.21
CA LEU A 646 17.29 -0.15 -4.81
C LEU A 646 17.24 -1.34 -5.77
N LEU A 647 17.13 -1.09 -7.08
CA LEU A 647 17.06 -2.11 -8.12
C LEU A 647 18.31 -3.01 -8.11
N ARG A 648 19.51 -2.42 -8.15
CA ARG A 648 20.79 -3.15 -8.10
C ARG A 648 21.02 -3.87 -6.77
N SER A 649 20.39 -3.46 -5.67
CA SER A 649 20.51 -4.18 -4.39
C SER A 649 19.50 -5.32 -4.23
N ALA A 650 18.51 -5.38 -5.13
CA ALA A 650 17.39 -6.30 -5.04
C ALA A 650 17.39 -7.41 -6.07
N ILE A 651 18.00 -7.17 -7.22
CA ILE A 651 18.04 -8.12 -8.33
C ILE A 651 19.40 -8.82 -8.31
N THR A 652 19.37 -10.16 -8.31
CA THR A 652 20.55 -11.00 -8.41
C THR A 652 21.05 -11.01 -9.86
N PRO A 653 22.29 -10.54 -10.14
CA PRO A 653 22.84 -10.54 -11.49
C PRO A 653 23.27 -11.92 -11.95
N ALA A 654 23.49 -12.05 -13.26
CA ALA A 654 24.28 -13.13 -13.83
C ALA A 654 25.73 -13.11 -13.30
N GLU A 655 26.40 -14.25 -13.26
CA GLU A 655 27.78 -14.36 -12.74
C GLU A 655 28.76 -13.37 -13.39
N HIS A 656 28.69 -13.20 -14.71
CA HIS A 656 29.55 -12.27 -15.46
C HIS A 656 29.26 -10.79 -15.16
N GLN A 657 28.11 -10.45 -14.58
CA GLN A 657 27.70 -9.08 -14.26
C GLN A 657 27.99 -8.70 -12.79
N ILE A 658 28.32 -9.67 -11.92
CA ILE A 658 28.54 -9.43 -10.48
C ILE A 658 29.58 -8.33 -10.25
N ALA A 659 30.72 -8.39 -10.93
CA ALA A 659 31.80 -7.41 -10.77
C ALA A 659 31.37 -5.99 -11.17
N ALA A 660 30.67 -5.86 -12.31
CA ALA A 660 30.15 -4.58 -12.79
C ALA A 660 29.08 -4.01 -11.85
N GLN A 661 28.17 -4.85 -11.34
CA GLN A 661 27.15 -4.46 -10.38
C GLN A 661 27.75 -4.01 -9.05
N ASN A 662 28.76 -4.72 -8.53
CA ASN A 662 29.45 -4.33 -7.31
C ASN A 662 30.17 -2.98 -7.46
N ALA A 663 30.83 -2.76 -8.61
CA ALA A 663 31.46 -1.48 -8.92
C ALA A 663 30.43 -0.33 -9.01
N ALA A 664 29.30 -0.56 -9.68
CA ALA A 664 28.21 0.41 -9.75
C ALA A 664 27.60 0.72 -8.37
N LEU A 665 27.31 -0.32 -7.57
CA LEU A 665 26.81 -0.16 -6.20
C LEU A 665 27.78 0.64 -5.33
N ALA A 666 29.09 0.38 -5.42
CA ALA A 666 30.11 1.13 -4.70
C ALA A 666 30.11 2.62 -5.10
N LYS A 667 30.08 2.91 -6.41
CA LYS A 667 30.00 4.28 -6.95
C LYS A 667 28.76 5.04 -6.48
N ILE A 668 27.58 4.38 -6.56
CA ILE A 668 26.30 4.99 -6.15
C ILE A 668 26.28 5.23 -4.64
N ARG A 669 26.69 4.23 -3.83
CA ARG A 669 26.80 4.37 -2.37
C ARG A 669 27.71 5.52 -1.98
N ARG A 670 28.88 5.63 -2.63
CA ARG A 670 29.82 6.73 -2.40
C ARG A 670 29.16 8.09 -2.66
N THR A 671 28.52 8.25 -3.82
CA THR A 671 27.85 9.50 -4.21
C THR A 671 26.72 9.90 -3.25
N LEU A 672 25.88 8.93 -2.85
CA LEU A 672 24.80 9.15 -1.88
C LEU A 672 25.35 9.50 -0.50
N SER A 673 26.40 8.82 -0.04
CA SER A 673 27.04 9.12 1.24
C SER A 673 27.65 10.52 1.27
N VAL A 674 28.26 10.99 0.16
CA VAL A 674 28.75 12.38 0.06
C VAL A 674 27.60 13.36 0.24
N TYR A 675 26.50 13.19 -0.50
CA TYR A 675 25.31 14.03 -0.39
C TYR A 675 24.77 14.13 1.04
N TRP A 676 24.63 12.99 1.72
CA TRP A 676 24.08 12.96 3.08
C TRP A 676 25.05 13.48 4.13
N ALA A 677 26.36 13.21 4.00
CA ALA A 677 27.37 13.75 4.91
C ALA A 677 27.41 15.29 4.83
N GLU A 678 27.44 15.85 3.62
CA GLU A 678 27.38 17.31 3.42
C GLU A 678 26.10 17.91 4.00
N ARG A 679 24.95 17.27 3.76
CA ARG A 679 23.65 17.74 4.25
C ARG A 679 23.58 17.71 5.77
N CYS A 680 24.03 16.63 6.41
CA CYS A 680 24.05 16.50 7.87
C CYS A 680 25.00 17.50 8.54
N LEU A 681 26.22 17.64 8.02
CA LEU A 681 27.19 18.60 8.57
C LEU A 681 26.74 20.05 8.36
N THR A 682 26.13 20.37 7.22
CA THR A 682 25.56 21.71 6.98
C THR A 682 24.41 22.00 7.95
N ALA A 683 23.53 21.02 8.20
CA ALA A 683 22.45 21.14 9.17
C ALA A 683 22.98 21.33 10.61
N LEU A 684 24.03 20.60 10.99
CA LEU A 684 24.72 20.76 12.28
C LEU A 684 25.27 22.19 12.45
N VAL A 685 25.96 22.72 11.45
CA VAL A 685 26.50 24.09 11.47
C VAL A 685 25.39 25.14 11.53
N ALA A 686 24.25 24.89 10.86
CA ALA A 686 23.10 25.78 10.92
C ALA A 686 22.42 25.73 12.31
N ALA A 687 22.29 24.55 12.90
CA ALA A 687 21.70 24.35 14.23
C ALA A 687 22.53 24.98 15.34
N SER A 688 23.87 24.84 15.29
CA SER A 688 24.77 25.49 16.26
C SER A 688 24.71 27.02 16.17
N LYS A 689 24.66 27.57 14.96
CA LYS A 689 24.45 29.01 14.73
C LYS A 689 23.10 29.49 15.25
N LYS A 690 22.02 28.74 15.02
CA LYS A 690 20.68 29.05 15.55
C LYS A 690 20.65 29.04 17.09
N ALA A 691 21.46 28.20 17.71
CA ALA A 691 21.62 28.12 19.16
C ALA A 691 22.63 29.12 19.74
N GLU A 692 23.29 29.94 18.91
CA GLU A 692 24.34 30.89 19.29
C GLU A 692 25.51 30.26 20.08
N LYS A 693 25.83 28.98 19.81
CA LYS A 693 26.91 28.23 20.47
C LYS A 693 28.01 27.85 19.47
N SER A 694 29.24 27.71 19.95
CA SER A 694 30.30 27.06 19.16
C SER A 694 29.93 25.58 18.93
N LEU A 695 30.45 24.97 17.86
CA LEU A 695 30.18 23.54 17.60
C LEU A 695 30.66 22.63 18.75
N ARG A 696 31.77 23.01 19.40
CA ARG A 696 32.32 22.30 20.55
C ARG A 696 31.37 22.33 21.74
N ASP A 697 30.82 23.50 22.07
CA ASP A 697 29.89 23.67 23.18
C ASP A 697 28.50 23.09 22.86
N TYR A 698 28.12 23.08 21.57
CA TYR A 698 26.86 22.49 21.12
C TYR A 698 26.84 20.97 21.27
N LEU A 699 27.96 20.29 21.01
CA LEU A 699 28.10 18.83 21.06
C LEU A 699 28.73 18.30 22.37
N GLU A 700 28.99 19.15 23.36
CA GLU A 700 29.67 18.76 24.60
C GLU A 700 28.93 17.64 25.36
N SER A 701 27.61 17.59 25.26
CA SER A 701 26.75 16.59 25.91
C SER A 701 26.76 15.21 25.24
N SER A 702 27.24 15.08 23.99
CA SER A 702 27.07 13.88 23.17
C SER A 702 28.36 13.50 22.44
N THR A 703 29.13 12.57 23.03
CA THR A 703 30.36 12.04 22.43
C THR A 703 30.08 11.27 21.14
N SER A 704 28.94 10.60 21.05
CA SER A 704 28.52 9.85 19.85
C SER A 704 28.24 10.76 18.66
N GLU A 705 27.58 11.90 18.87
CA GLU A 705 27.35 12.89 17.82
C GLU A 705 28.65 13.58 17.38
N LYS A 706 29.56 13.85 18.32
CA LYS A 706 30.90 14.34 17.97
C LYS A 706 31.65 13.36 17.07
N THR A 707 31.65 12.07 17.42
CA THR A 707 32.26 11.03 16.58
C THR A 707 31.59 10.95 15.22
N SER A 708 30.25 10.98 15.17
CA SER A 708 29.49 10.98 13.92
C SER A 708 29.88 12.14 13.00
N ALA A 709 29.98 13.36 13.53
CA ALA A 709 30.39 14.53 12.76
C ALA A 709 31.83 14.41 12.23
N LEU A 710 32.76 13.89 13.04
CA LEU A 710 34.14 13.66 12.62
C LEU A 710 34.24 12.56 11.55
N VAL A 711 33.51 11.45 11.68
CA VAL A 711 33.52 10.36 10.68
C VAL A 711 32.88 10.81 9.36
N MET A 712 31.83 11.64 9.39
CA MET A 712 31.27 12.26 8.18
C MET A 712 32.29 13.19 7.50
N ALA A 713 33.05 13.98 8.28
CA ALA A 713 34.11 14.83 7.75
C ALA A 713 35.29 14.03 7.19
N ASP A 714 35.70 12.96 7.89
CA ASP A 714 36.70 11.99 7.43
C ASP A 714 36.26 11.29 6.13
N PHE A 715 34.97 11.02 5.97
CA PHE A 715 34.43 10.48 4.71
C PHE A 715 34.51 11.48 3.56
N LEU A 716 34.26 12.76 3.81
CA LEU A 716 34.37 13.81 2.78
C LEU A 716 35.83 14.13 2.43
N SER A 717 36.75 14.08 3.39
CA SER A 717 38.16 14.46 3.17
C SER A 717 38.91 13.56 2.18
N VAL A 718 38.48 12.31 2.03
CA VAL A 718 39.06 11.32 1.09
C VAL A 718 38.41 11.33 -0.30
N GLN A 719 37.41 12.20 -0.54
CA GLN A 719 36.72 12.24 -1.83
C GLN A 719 37.55 12.97 -2.90
N ASP A 720 37.59 12.42 -4.11
CA ASP A 720 38.24 13.06 -5.25
C ASP A 720 37.35 13.02 -6.49
N PRO A 721 37.00 14.16 -7.11
CA PRO A 721 37.28 15.53 -6.66
C PRO A 721 36.39 15.95 -5.47
N LEU A 722 36.98 16.65 -4.50
CA LEU A 722 36.25 17.30 -3.41
C LEU A 722 35.87 18.73 -3.83
N ALA A 723 34.59 19.08 -3.76
CA ALA A 723 34.15 20.44 -4.05
C ALA A 723 34.69 21.43 -3.00
N GLN A 724 35.04 22.66 -3.44
CA GLN A 724 35.62 23.69 -2.57
C GLN A 724 34.73 24.02 -1.35
N ARG A 725 33.41 23.97 -1.52
CA ARG A 725 32.43 24.13 -0.42
C ARG A 725 32.57 23.03 0.63
N SER A 726 32.75 21.80 0.20
CA SER A 726 32.86 20.61 1.04
C SER A 726 34.20 20.59 1.76
N GLU A 727 35.28 21.02 1.09
CA GLU A 727 36.59 21.24 1.70
C GLU A 727 36.55 22.29 2.82
N ALA A 728 35.86 23.42 2.59
CA ALA A 728 35.65 24.45 3.61
C ALA A 728 34.83 23.92 4.80
N LEU A 729 33.81 23.09 4.53
CA LEU A 729 33.00 22.46 5.56
C LEU A 729 33.83 21.50 6.42
N VAL A 730 34.62 20.61 5.81
CA VAL A 730 35.53 19.69 6.50
C VAL A 730 36.53 20.46 7.37
N THR A 731 37.13 21.50 6.81
CA THR A 731 38.10 22.36 7.54
C THR A 731 37.47 23.00 8.77
N HIS A 732 36.23 23.51 8.65
CA HIS A 732 35.51 24.09 9.78
C HIS A 732 35.18 23.06 10.87
N ILE A 733 34.78 21.85 10.49
CA ILE A 733 34.48 20.78 11.44
C ILE A 733 35.74 20.34 12.19
N TYR A 734 36.86 20.12 11.49
CA TYR A 734 38.12 19.73 12.13
C TYR A 734 38.65 20.80 13.08
N ASP A 735 38.64 22.07 12.68
CA ASP A 735 39.09 23.20 13.51
C ASP A 735 38.34 23.26 14.86
N GLN A 736 37.04 23.01 14.84
CA GLN A 736 36.20 23.12 16.04
C GLN A 736 36.20 21.85 16.90
N LEU A 737 36.21 20.66 16.28
CA LEU A 737 35.95 19.39 16.98
C LEU A 737 37.17 18.46 17.13
N ASP A 738 38.19 18.56 16.28
CA ASP A 738 39.32 17.64 16.25
C ASP A 738 40.53 18.13 17.07
N SER A 739 41.55 17.28 17.20
CA SER A 739 42.82 17.61 17.83
C SER A 739 43.65 18.56 16.96
N PRO A 740 44.45 19.46 17.56
CA PRO A 740 45.27 20.41 16.79
C PRO A 740 46.30 19.73 15.89
N VAL A 741 46.74 18.50 16.24
CA VAL A 741 47.66 17.70 15.44
C VAL A 741 46.99 17.27 14.13
N HIS A 742 45.76 16.75 14.19
CA HIS A 742 45.04 16.32 12.99
C HIS A 742 44.65 17.48 12.08
N VAL A 743 44.27 18.62 12.68
CA VAL A 743 43.97 19.87 11.94
C VAL A 743 45.20 20.34 11.15
N ALA A 744 46.39 20.31 11.77
CA ALA A 744 47.62 20.67 11.09
C ALA A 744 47.92 19.75 9.89
N THR A 745 47.71 18.45 10.04
CA THR A 745 47.89 17.47 8.95
C THR A 745 46.93 17.72 7.79
N TRP A 746 45.65 18.01 8.08
CA TRP A 746 44.65 18.34 7.06
C TRP A 746 44.99 19.63 6.31
N ILE A 747 45.34 20.70 7.03
CA ILE A 747 45.70 21.99 6.42
C ILE A 747 46.95 21.84 5.53
N ALA A 748 47.93 21.03 5.95
CA ALA A 748 49.11 20.72 5.13
C ALA A 748 48.71 20.02 3.83
N HIS A 749 47.82 19.02 3.91
CA HIS A 749 47.30 18.30 2.75
C HIS A 749 46.57 19.22 1.76
N VAL A 750 45.65 20.06 2.25
CA VAL A 750 44.91 21.04 1.43
C VAL A 750 45.87 21.99 0.71
N LYS A 751 46.90 22.50 1.40
CA LYS A 751 47.92 23.38 0.79
C LYS A 751 48.71 22.66 -0.30
N THR A 752 49.13 21.42 -0.08
CA THR A 752 49.83 20.63 -1.11
C THR A 752 48.95 20.35 -2.33
N LYS A 753 47.65 20.07 -2.12
CA LYS A 753 46.68 19.85 -3.20
C LYS A 753 46.46 21.13 -4.03
N ALA A 754 46.34 22.29 -3.37
CA ALA A 754 46.21 23.58 -4.04
C ALA A 754 47.44 23.90 -4.92
N ASN A 755 48.66 23.69 -4.40
CA ASN A 755 49.90 23.94 -5.14
C ASN A 755 50.06 23.01 -6.36
N ALA A 756 49.63 21.75 -6.25
CA ALA A 756 49.69 20.79 -7.36
C ALA A 756 48.73 21.13 -8.52
N SER A 757 47.65 21.88 -8.27
CA SER A 757 46.70 22.31 -9.30
C SER A 757 47.16 23.54 -10.11
N THR A 758 48.24 24.21 -9.70
CA THR A 758 48.74 25.46 -10.29
C THR A 758 49.99 25.30 -11.18
N GLU A 759 50.65 24.14 -11.20
CA GLU A 759 51.88 23.92 -11.98
C GLU A 759 51.63 23.06 -13.23
N ASP A 760 51.44 23.73 -14.37
CA ASP A 760 51.70 23.17 -15.71
C ASP A 760 53.24 23.11 -15.89
N GLN A 761 53.89 22.02 -15.51
CA GLN A 761 55.32 21.78 -15.82
C GLN A 761 55.52 20.45 -16.57
N PRO A 762 56.42 20.43 -17.58
CA PRO A 762 56.64 19.27 -18.43
C PRO A 762 57.37 18.16 -17.68
N ALA A 763 56.97 16.92 -17.99
CA ALA A 763 57.46 15.69 -17.39
C ALA A 763 58.97 15.50 -17.56
N GLU A 764 59.70 15.45 -16.44
CA GLU A 764 60.97 14.71 -16.32
C GLU A 764 61.32 14.51 -14.83
N GLU A 765 60.58 13.63 -14.16
CA GLU A 765 61.00 12.74 -13.04
C GLU A 765 59.76 12.01 -12.50
N PRO A 766 59.87 10.76 -12.00
CA PRO A 766 58.71 9.95 -11.67
C PRO A 766 57.94 10.61 -10.53
N ALA A 767 56.71 11.03 -10.84
CA ALA A 767 55.77 11.65 -9.90
C ALA A 767 55.74 10.86 -8.59
N VAL A 768 56.24 11.50 -7.51
CA VAL A 768 55.95 11.05 -6.15
C VAL A 768 54.44 11.07 -6.03
N ALA A 769 53.83 9.88 -5.94
CA ALA A 769 52.41 9.70 -5.77
C ALA A 769 51.88 10.73 -4.75
N GLY A 770 50.95 11.59 -5.18
CA GLY A 770 50.39 12.64 -4.32
C GLY A 770 49.97 12.04 -2.98
N ALA A 771 50.46 12.61 -1.88
CA ALA A 771 50.28 12.06 -0.55
C ALA A 771 48.78 11.90 -0.24
N VAL A 772 48.30 10.66 -0.29
CA VAL A 772 46.92 10.30 0.03
C VAL A 772 46.69 10.64 1.50
N TYR A 773 45.76 11.56 1.79
CA TYR A 773 45.38 11.87 3.15
C TYR A 773 44.69 10.65 3.76
N THR A 774 45.26 10.12 4.85
CA THR A 774 44.67 9.01 5.61
C THR A 774 44.02 9.58 6.87
N PRO A 775 42.68 9.53 6.99
CA PRO A 775 42.01 9.96 8.21
C PRO A 775 42.43 9.12 9.42
N PRO A 776 42.44 9.71 10.63
CA PRO A 776 42.79 8.98 11.85
C PRO A 776 41.70 7.97 12.23
N SER A 777 42.07 6.91 12.97
CA SER A 777 41.09 5.96 13.50
C SER A 777 40.26 6.61 14.62
N ARG A 778 38.95 6.78 14.38
CA ARG A 778 38.01 7.39 15.34
C ARG A 778 37.31 6.37 16.25
N GLU A 779 37.27 5.11 15.82
CA GLU A 779 36.36 4.10 16.37
C GLU A 779 37.10 2.83 16.79
N THR A 780 36.49 2.04 17.67
CA THR A 780 37.00 0.75 18.14
C THR A 780 36.03 -0.36 17.78
N CYS A 781 36.57 -1.55 17.53
CA CYS A 781 35.79 -2.72 17.16
C CYS A 781 34.98 -3.20 18.36
N PHE A 782 33.66 -3.32 18.21
CA PHE A 782 32.80 -3.87 19.25
C PHE A 782 33.15 -5.32 19.65
N ILE A 783 33.77 -6.10 18.74
CA ILE A 783 34.11 -7.51 18.97
C ILE A 783 35.46 -7.67 19.69
N CYS A 784 36.48 -6.88 19.34
CA CYS A 784 37.86 -7.08 19.82
C CYS A 784 38.55 -5.85 20.39
N GLU A 785 37.83 -4.72 20.50
CA GLU A 785 38.27 -3.44 21.07
C GLU A 785 39.46 -2.77 20.37
N LYS A 786 40.05 -3.39 19.34
CA LYS A 786 41.11 -2.79 18.52
C LYS A 786 40.59 -1.62 17.69
N SER A 787 41.48 -0.69 17.36
CA SER A 787 41.20 0.44 16.49
C SER A 787 40.66 -0.01 15.14
N VAL A 788 39.66 0.71 14.65
CA VAL A 788 39.10 0.55 13.32
C VAL A 788 39.75 1.61 12.42
N PRO A 789 40.62 1.21 11.47
CA PRO A 789 41.14 2.15 10.48
C PRO A 789 40.00 2.67 9.61
N PHE A 790 40.15 3.88 9.08
CA PHE A 790 39.17 4.44 8.17
C PHE A 790 39.09 3.60 6.89
N GLY A 791 37.89 3.10 6.58
CA GLY A 791 37.56 2.47 5.30
C GLY A 791 36.33 3.13 4.69
N GLU A 792 36.33 3.42 3.39
CA GLU A 792 35.25 4.18 2.75
C GLU A 792 33.91 3.42 2.72
N LEU A 793 33.92 2.13 2.36
CA LEU A 793 32.72 1.31 2.18
C LEU A 793 32.78 0.00 2.96
N GLU A 794 33.91 -0.71 2.87
CA GLU A 794 34.19 -1.86 3.71
C GLU A 794 35.01 -1.43 4.92
N ILE A 795 34.54 -1.79 6.11
CA ILE A 795 35.20 -1.49 7.37
C ILE A 795 35.72 -2.79 7.96
N VAL A 796 37.02 -2.86 8.16
CA VAL A 796 37.68 -4.03 8.76
C VAL A 796 38.52 -3.55 9.93
N CYS A 797 38.35 -4.16 11.11
CA CYS A 797 39.16 -3.78 12.26
C CYS A 797 40.60 -4.32 12.16
N GLY A 798 41.50 -3.87 13.04
CA GLY A 798 42.88 -4.38 13.10
C GLY A 798 43.06 -5.88 13.40
N SER A 799 41.98 -6.62 13.69
CA SER A 799 41.97 -8.09 13.82
C SER A 799 41.30 -8.81 12.62
N GLY A 800 40.80 -8.08 11.61
CA GLY A 800 40.14 -8.70 10.46
C GLY A 800 38.62 -8.91 10.58
N HIS A 801 37.95 -8.37 11.61
CA HIS A 801 36.48 -8.43 11.69
C HIS A 801 35.86 -7.39 10.74
N THR A 802 34.94 -7.84 9.88
CA THR A 802 34.12 -6.98 9.04
C THR A 802 33.01 -6.32 9.86
N LEU A 803 32.93 -5.00 9.80
CA LEU A 803 31.95 -4.19 10.53
C LEU A 803 31.03 -3.47 9.53
N GLU A 804 29.79 -3.25 9.93
CA GLU A 804 28.83 -2.49 9.13
C GLU A 804 28.78 -1.03 9.58
N ARG A 805 28.70 -0.11 8.60
CA ARG A 805 28.51 1.32 8.85
C ARG A 805 27.03 1.66 8.97
N CYS A 806 26.67 2.38 10.03
CA CYS A 806 25.35 2.95 10.17
C CYS A 806 25.07 3.99 9.06
N PHE A 807 24.06 3.77 8.23
CA PHE A 807 23.73 4.70 7.14
C PHE A 807 23.20 6.07 7.61
N LEU A 808 22.86 6.21 8.90
CA LEU A 808 22.43 7.48 9.52
C LEU A 808 23.61 8.23 10.13
N SER A 809 24.30 7.61 11.10
CA SER A 809 25.35 8.25 11.90
C SER A 809 26.75 8.10 11.31
N PHE A 810 26.95 7.27 10.29
CA PHE A 810 28.26 6.91 9.71
C PHE A 810 29.20 6.15 10.66
N CYS A 811 28.82 5.96 11.92
CA CYS A 811 29.59 5.18 12.88
C CYS A 811 29.44 3.67 12.64
N CYS A 812 30.41 2.90 13.12
CA CYS A 812 30.34 1.45 13.20
C CYS A 812 29.18 1.01 14.10
N ILE A 813 28.39 0.04 13.64
CA ILE A 813 27.30 -0.52 14.44
C ILE A 813 27.89 -1.39 15.56
N SER A 814 27.51 -1.09 16.80
CA SER A 814 28.00 -1.75 18.02
C SER A 814 26.89 -2.36 18.87
N ALA A 815 25.68 -2.54 18.31
CA ALA A 815 24.52 -3.05 19.02
C ALA A 815 23.81 -4.14 18.21
N MET A 816 23.12 -5.05 18.92
CA MET A 816 22.28 -6.09 18.31
C MET A 816 20.90 -5.55 17.91
N ASP A 817 20.42 -4.52 18.60
CA ASP A 817 19.18 -3.81 18.26
C ASP A 817 19.47 -2.80 17.13
N VAL A 818 18.97 -3.09 15.92
CA VAL A 818 19.27 -2.31 14.71
C VAL A 818 18.05 -2.07 13.85
N TRP A 819 18.09 -0.96 13.13
CA TRP A 819 17.17 -0.67 12.03
C TRP A 819 17.69 -1.27 10.74
N LYS A 820 16.98 -2.24 10.18
CA LYS A 820 17.36 -2.88 8.92
C LYS A 820 16.50 -2.36 7.77
N CYS A 821 17.15 -1.91 6.71
CA CYS A 821 16.44 -1.45 5.51
C CYS A 821 15.81 -2.63 4.75
N MET A 822 14.50 -2.56 4.52
CA MET A 822 13.76 -3.60 3.76
C MET A 822 14.08 -3.57 2.26
N GLY A 823 14.64 -2.47 1.75
CA GLY A 823 15.04 -2.31 0.35
C GLY A 823 16.45 -2.84 0.07
N CYS A 824 17.48 -2.13 0.56
CA CYS A 824 18.89 -2.43 0.27
C CYS A 824 19.64 -3.19 1.37
N GLY A 825 19.00 -3.49 2.51
CA GLY A 825 19.53 -4.41 3.53
C GLY A 825 20.51 -3.81 4.52
N VAL A 826 20.91 -2.55 4.31
CA VAL A 826 21.82 -1.83 5.19
C VAL A 826 21.18 -1.57 6.55
N SER A 827 22.03 -1.53 7.56
CA SER A 827 21.62 -1.37 8.95
C SER A 827 21.93 0.04 9.49
N ALA A 828 21.16 0.47 10.47
CA ALA A 828 21.47 1.63 11.31
C ALA A 828 21.37 1.23 12.79
N SER A 829 22.24 1.80 13.61
CA SER A 829 22.21 1.61 15.06
C SER A 829 20.90 2.13 15.66
N GLU A 830 20.54 1.62 16.85
CA GLU A 830 19.52 2.26 17.67
C GLU A 830 19.84 3.74 17.89
N ILE A 831 18.79 4.58 17.87
CA ILE A 831 18.89 6.01 18.11
C ILE A 831 18.69 6.23 19.60
N ASP A 832 19.74 6.68 20.29
CA ASP A 832 19.62 7.10 21.68
C ASP A 832 18.92 8.47 21.75
N LEU A 833 17.72 8.49 22.33
CA LEU A 833 16.91 9.69 22.55
C LEU A 833 16.87 10.10 24.03
N SER A 834 17.71 9.49 24.89
CA SER A 834 17.74 9.73 26.33
C SER A 834 18.05 11.19 26.72
N SER A 835 18.76 11.92 25.84
CA SER A 835 19.12 13.33 26.02
C SER A 835 17.95 14.31 25.81
N GLY A 836 16.80 13.84 25.30
CA GLY A 836 15.64 14.69 25.00
C GLY A 836 15.76 15.51 23.71
N THR A 837 16.95 15.57 23.10
CA THR A 837 17.21 16.25 21.82
C THR A 837 17.48 15.22 20.73
N SER A 838 16.82 15.34 19.57
CA SER A 838 17.13 14.46 18.43
C SER A 838 18.54 14.75 17.91
N PRO A 839 19.34 13.73 17.60
CA PRO A 839 20.68 13.94 17.05
C PRO A 839 20.65 14.67 15.71
N PHE A 840 21.69 15.48 15.44
CA PHE A 840 21.75 16.33 14.24
C PHE A 840 21.59 15.54 12.94
N TYR A 841 22.06 14.30 12.93
CA TYR A 841 22.04 13.43 11.77
C TYR A 841 20.68 12.82 11.49
N LEU A 842 19.57 13.12 12.18
CA LEU A 842 18.24 12.64 11.77
C LEU A 842 17.54 13.58 10.80
N LEU A 843 17.93 14.84 10.71
CA LEU A 843 17.38 15.86 9.79
C LEU A 843 15.85 16.14 9.92
N ASP A 844 15.11 15.34 10.68
CA ASP A 844 13.64 15.29 10.78
C ASP A 844 12.98 16.51 11.48
N LEU A 845 13.75 17.51 11.92
CA LEU A 845 13.22 18.69 12.63
C LEU A 845 13.27 19.99 11.83
N GLU A 846 13.68 19.98 10.56
CA GLU A 846 13.73 21.22 9.77
C GLU A 846 12.36 21.86 9.48
N GLU A 847 11.23 21.20 9.78
CA GLU A 847 9.87 21.74 9.55
C GLU A 847 8.99 21.86 10.81
N ARG A 848 9.50 21.52 12.01
CA ARG A 848 8.71 21.62 13.25
C ARG A 848 9.23 22.74 14.14
N ASP A 849 8.80 23.97 13.84
CA ASP A 849 8.73 25.02 14.86
C ASP A 849 7.59 24.62 15.80
N ASP A 850 7.88 23.87 16.87
CA ASP A 850 7.15 23.96 18.14
C ASP A 850 7.90 23.25 19.27
N LYS A 851 7.99 23.95 20.40
CA LYS A 851 8.56 23.47 21.66
C LYS A 851 7.56 22.52 22.33
N GLU A 852 8.12 21.54 23.04
CA GLU A 852 7.45 20.58 23.94
C GLU A 852 6.66 19.47 23.26
N ILE A 853 7.35 18.38 22.89
CA ILE A 853 6.75 17.07 22.73
C ILE A 853 7.60 16.06 23.50
N ALA A 854 6.95 15.24 24.33
CA ALA A 854 7.58 14.09 24.99
C ALA A 854 8.22 13.18 23.92
N THR A 855 9.50 12.89 24.07
CA THR A 855 10.28 12.13 23.10
C THR A 855 9.61 10.77 22.82
N PRO A 856 9.20 10.49 21.58
CA PRO A 856 8.75 9.14 21.23
C PRO A 856 9.92 8.17 21.44
N ALA A 857 9.66 7.00 22.05
CA ALA A 857 10.64 5.91 22.08
C ALA A 857 11.18 5.64 20.67
N ALA A 858 12.46 5.25 20.54
CA ALA A 858 13.11 5.05 19.22
C ALA A 858 12.26 4.19 18.27
N SER A 859 11.57 3.16 18.80
CA SER A 859 10.65 2.27 18.06
C SER A 859 9.41 2.92 17.44
N ARG A 860 9.08 4.17 17.79
CA ARG A 860 7.98 4.94 17.22
C ARG A 860 8.44 5.82 16.04
N MET A 861 9.73 5.90 15.74
CA MET A 861 10.26 6.68 14.62
C MET A 861 10.11 5.94 13.29
N LYS A 862 9.62 6.66 12.27
CA LYS A 862 9.58 6.17 10.89
C LYS A 862 10.92 6.45 10.22
N ILE A 863 11.79 5.45 10.16
CA ILE A 863 13.11 5.60 9.52
C ILE A 863 13.03 5.22 8.04
N ILE A 864 13.48 6.13 7.18
CA ILE A 864 13.71 5.89 5.77
C ILE A 864 15.21 5.74 5.52
N CYS A 865 15.58 4.71 4.77
CA CYS A 865 16.94 4.49 4.35
C CYS A 865 17.40 5.61 3.42
N ARG A 866 18.47 6.30 3.82
CA ARG A 866 19.11 7.35 3.04
C ARG A 866 19.71 6.87 1.72
N LEU A 867 20.07 5.60 1.66
CA LEU A 867 20.73 5.04 0.48
C LEU A 867 19.71 4.64 -0.60
N CYS A 868 18.61 3.97 -0.26
CA CYS A 868 17.65 3.49 -1.26
C CYS A 868 16.25 4.10 -1.18
N GLY A 869 15.98 4.98 -0.20
CA GLY A 869 14.67 5.59 0.00
C GLY A 869 13.57 4.64 0.48
N SER A 870 13.90 3.37 0.77
CA SER A 870 12.96 2.39 1.32
C SER A 870 12.84 2.49 2.85
N TYR A 871 11.77 1.94 3.41
CA TYR A 871 11.54 1.93 4.85
C TYR A 871 12.43 0.93 5.57
N CYS A 872 12.74 1.25 6.83
CA CYS A 872 13.46 0.36 7.73
C CYS A 872 12.51 -0.30 8.74
N SER A 873 12.79 -1.57 9.04
CA SER A 873 12.19 -2.33 10.13
C SER A 873 13.14 -2.30 11.32
N PHE A 874 12.62 -2.19 12.54
CA PHE A 874 13.43 -2.32 13.74
C PHE A 874 13.50 -3.80 14.13
N SER A 875 14.70 -4.34 14.22
CA SER A 875 14.96 -5.73 14.56
C SER A 875 15.78 -5.78 15.85
N LYS A 876 15.31 -6.60 16.79
CA LYS A 876 16.07 -6.97 17.99
C LYS A 876 16.65 -8.35 17.77
N TYR A 877 17.98 -8.47 17.77
CA TYR A 877 18.70 -9.71 17.50
C TYR A 877 19.23 -10.38 18.76
#